data_AF-A0A1M7BJ35-F1
#
_entry.id   AF-A0A1M7BJ35-F1
#
_cell.length_a   1.000
_cell.length_b   1.000
_cell.length_c   1.000
_cell.angle_alpha   90.00
_cell.angle_beta   90.00
_cell.angle_gamma   90.00
#
_symmetry.space_group_name_H-M   'P 1'
#
loop_
_entity.id
_entity.type
_entity.pdbx_description
1 polymer ?
#
loop_
_entity_poly.entity_id
_entity_poly.type
_entity_poly.pdbx_seq_one_letter_code
_entity_poly.pdbx_strand_id
1 'polypeptide(L)'
;MIPKFDVWAADHRSDLYALLRRWFELERPLLLRSDLRAAFDALSTELPQSLVETPLHEVVDLLQEAVCRPPLIYMALREGAGSWHFMSIHQQQLIPEPVSVSDYLAFKEMLVRPDSAHEPVLELDFAPFNRGFSRLKEIRSIGQGVIFLNKQLAGTLFTHAGMGSVKLLNFLTVHSMDGHQLMLNGNFADVAALRAGLRRALGLLDKYPGDTPWMMLAESLSGLGFAPGWGDCATRVSDTMSLLVDILEAPSAQILENFLARIPMISKLLVLSPHGYFGQDNVLGLPDTGGQVVYILDQVRALERDMSERLILQGITAQPKILIGTRLIPEAGDTLCNQPLEKIHGTQNSWIVRVPFRKPNGEVVRSWISRFEIWPYLENFAHDIEREALAQLSGRPDLVIGNYSDGNLVASLISKRIGVTQCNIAHALEQSKYLHSALHWRENEAQYHFNCQYTADLIAMNSADFIITSTYQEIAGTSHTVGQYETYQNYTMPGLYRVLNGIDLFDPKFNIVSPGADAEVYFSYLDGERRLKTLLPDIERLLYGDDPGVPWRGHFIDPAKPLIFTMARLDLVKNLTGLAAWFAQCARLSDAANLLVIGGHIDPAASTDGEERAEIDHMHAIMNEYKLEGRMRWLGTRLEKNLAGELYRHVADKRGIFVQPARFEAFGLTIIEAMASGLPVFATCYGGPREIIQHGISGYHFDPNDGSAAAAAMADFFTRSAADPNFWDNISQMALKRVESRYTWRLYAERMMTLSRIYGFWKFVSNLEHEETVRYLDMFYHLQFRPMAQALLPHQ
;
A
#
# COMPACT_ATOMS: atom_id res chain seq x y z
N MET A 1 25.95 -19.56 -1.24
CA MET A 1 25.83 -19.96 -2.66
C MET A 1 27.10 -19.61 -3.46
N ILE A 2 27.59 -18.37 -3.39
CA ILE A 2 28.77 -17.88 -4.15
C ILE A 2 30.02 -18.79 -4.08
N PRO A 3 30.46 -19.32 -2.92
CA PRO A 3 31.63 -20.21 -2.89
C PRO A 3 31.45 -21.51 -3.66
N LYS A 4 30.22 -22.03 -3.76
CA LYS A 4 29.92 -23.23 -4.55
C LYS A 4 29.98 -22.91 -6.04
N PHE A 5 29.49 -21.74 -6.43
CA PHE A 5 29.54 -21.28 -7.83
C PHE A 5 30.97 -21.03 -8.30
N ASP A 6 31.83 -20.44 -7.46
CA ASP A 6 33.24 -20.21 -7.77
C ASP A 6 33.99 -21.52 -8.07
N VAL A 7 33.82 -22.53 -7.21
CA VAL A 7 34.38 -23.88 -7.44
C VAL A 7 33.83 -24.50 -8.73
N TRP A 8 32.52 -24.41 -8.96
CA TRP A 8 31.91 -24.95 -10.18
C TRP A 8 32.42 -24.25 -11.45
N ALA A 9 32.56 -22.93 -11.42
CA ALA A 9 33.03 -22.11 -12.54
C ALA A 9 34.47 -22.46 -12.94
N ALA A 10 35.32 -22.82 -11.97
CA ALA A 10 36.68 -23.29 -12.23
C ALA A 10 36.72 -24.63 -12.99
N ASP A 11 35.80 -25.54 -12.67
CA ASP A 11 35.70 -26.87 -13.29
C ASP A 11 34.93 -26.86 -14.63
N HIS A 12 34.00 -25.93 -14.82
CA HIS A 12 33.08 -25.86 -15.97
C HIS A 12 33.25 -24.58 -16.80
N ARG A 13 34.51 -24.18 -17.02
CA ARG A 13 34.86 -22.93 -17.75
C ARG A 13 34.22 -22.83 -19.14
N SER A 14 34.09 -23.95 -19.86
CA SER A 14 33.49 -23.97 -21.20
C SER A 14 32.01 -23.54 -21.17
N ASP A 15 31.24 -24.07 -20.22
CA ASP A 15 29.81 -23.79 -20.10
C ASP A 15 29.57 -22.35 -19.66
N LEU A 16 30.35 -21.87 -18.69
CA LEU A 16 30.29 -20.48 -18.25
C LEU A 16 30.67 -19.51 -19.39
N TYR A 17 31.73 -19.81 -20.16
CA TYR A 17 32.11 -18.99 -21.31
C TYR A 17 31.01 -18.96 -22.38
N ALA A 18 30.38 -20.11 -22.67
CA ALA A 18 29.28 -20.20 -23.62
C ALA A 18 28.10 -19.33 -23.19
N LEU A 19 27.70 -19.38 -21.91
CA LEU A 19 26.62 -18.56 -21.40
C LEU A 19 26.94 -17.06 -21.44
N LEU A 20 28.13 -16.66 -20.96
CA LEU A 20 28.56 -15.26 -21.02
C LEU A 20 28.57 -14.74 -22.46
N ARG A 21 29.06 -15.56 -23.40
CA ARG A 21 29.04 -15.23 -24.82
C ARG A 21 27.61 -15.04 -25.33
N ARG A 22 26.67 -15.93 -24.99
CA ARG A 22 25.25 -15.80 -25.35
C ARG A 22 24.64 -14.50 -24.81
N TRP A 23 24.94 -14.15 -23.56
CA TRP A 23 24.47 -12.88 -22.99
C TRP A 23 25.07 -11.66 -23.71
N PHE A 24 26.35 -11.67 -24.07
CA PHE A 24 26.95 -10.58 -24.84
C PHE A 24 26.41 -10.52 -26.29
N GLU A 25 26.06 -11.64 -26.91
CA GLU A 25 25.45 -11.73 -28.24
C GLU A 25 24.02 -11.16 -28.29
N LEU A 26 23.37 -10.91 -27.15
CA LEU A 26 22.10 -10.18 -27.12
C LEU A 26 22.25 -8.69 -27.47
N GLU A 27 23.49 -8.17 -27.51
CA GLU A 27 23.83 -6.78 -27.88
C GLU A 27 23.06 -5.71 -27.07
N ARG A 28 22.64 -6.06 -25.84
CA ARG A 28 21.97 -5.16 -24.91
C ARG A 28 22.88 -4.88 -23.70
N PRO A 29 23.10 -3.61 -23.34
CA PRO A 29 23.97 -3.26 -22.21
C PRO A 29 23.36 -3.59 -20.84
N LEU A 30 22.04 -3.73 -20.76
CA LEU A 30 21.30 -4.07 -19.56
C LEU A 30 20.36 -5.23 -19.89
N LEU A 31 20.53 -6.35 -19.22
CA LEU A 31 19.74 -7.56 -19.38
C LEU A 31 18.85 -7.76 -18.16
N LEU A 32 17.57 -8.00 -18.40
CA LEU A 32 16.61 -8.33 -17.35
C LEU A 32 16.65 -9.82 -17.05
N ARG A 33 16.08 -10.21 -15.91
CA ARG A 33 15.85 -11.62 -15.53
C ARG A 33 15.29 -12.46 -16.68
N SER A 34 14.30 -11.96 -17.41
CA SER A 34 13.68 -12.68 -18.53
C SER A 34 14.67 -12.93 -19.68
N ASP A 35 15.49 -11.95 -20.03
CA ASP A 35 16.51 -12.08 -21.08
C ASP A 35 17.59 -13.09 -20.65
N LEU A 36 18.08 -12.94 -19.42
CA LEU A 36 19.10 -13.81 -18.83
C LEU A 36 18.64 -15.27 -18.79
N ARG A 37 17.38 -15.48 -18.39
CA ARG A 37 16.79 -16.81 -18.28
C ARG A 37 16.53 -17.44 -19.63
N ALA A 38 15.94 -16.69 -20.57
CA ALA A 38 15.68 -17.19 -21.91
C ALA A 38 16.96 -17.65 -22.62
N ALA A 39 18.05 -16.89 -22.48
CA ALA A 39 19.36 -17.27 -23.02
C ALA A 39 19.94 -18.53 -22.35
N PHE A 40 19.77 -18.67 -21.03
CA PHE A 40 20.18 -19.86 -20.29
C PHE A 40 19.38 -21.11 -20.68
N ASP A 41 18.05 -20.98 -20.77
CA ASP A 41 17.16 -22.10 -21.12
C ASP A 41 17.45 -22.57 -22.55
N ALA A 42 17.66 -21.65 -23.50
CA ALA A 42 18.07 -21.98 -24.86
C ALA A 42 19.41 -22.75 -24.88
N LEU A 43 20.44 -22.24 -24.19
CA LEU A 43 21.74 -22.91 -24.11
C LEU A 43 21.64 -24.31 -23.46
N SER A 44 20.82 -24.44 -22.42
CA SER A 44 20.61 -25.70 -21.71
C SER A 44 20.00 -26.79 -22.60
N THR A 45 19.21 -26.41 -23.61
CA THR A 45 18.67 -27.36 -24.60
C THR A 45 19.67 -27.76 -25.68
N GLU A 46 20.69 -26.94 -25.92
CA GLU A 46 21.72 -27.19 -26.94
C GLU A 46 22.89 -28.03 -26.42
N LEU A 47 23.17 -27.97 -25.11
CA LEU A 47 24.30 -28.68 -24.51
C LEU A 47 23.99 -30.16 -24.25
N PRO A 48 24.97 -31.08 -24.45
CA PRO A 48 24.77 -32.52 -24.19
C PRO A 48 24.59 -32.85 -22.71
N GLN A 49 25.13 -32.01 -21.83
CA GLN A 49 25.01 -32.13 -20.37
C GLN A 49 23.93 -31.18 -19.87
N SER A 50 23.05 -31.68 -19.02
CA SER A 50 22.01 -30.87 -18.40
C SER A 50 22.65 -29.82 -17.47
N LEU A 51 22.42 -28.55 -17.76
CA LEU A 51 22.75 -27.46 -16.84
C LEU A 51 21.72 -27.30 -15.72
N VAL A 52 20.59 -28.01 -15.78
CA VAL A 52 19.54 -27.99 -14.75
C VAL A 52 20.11 -28.54 -13.43
N GLU A 53 19.75 -27.91 -12.31
CA GLU A 53 20.23 -28.23 -10.94
C GLU A 53 21.76 -28.06 -10.72
N THR A 54 22.47 -27.40 -11.63
CA THR A 54 23.86 -26.99 -11.40
C THR A 54 23.95 -25.72 -10.53
N PRO A 55 25.10 -25.43 -9.89
CA PRO A 55 25.34 -24.15 -9.24
C PRO A 55 25.15 -22.93 -10.17
N LEU A 56 25.38 -23.08 -11.48
CA LEU A 56 25.09 -22.05 -12.46
C LEU A 56 23.58 -21.82 -12.63
N HIS A 57 22.79 -22.88 -12.67
CA HIS A 57 21.33 -22.78 -12.70
C HIS A 57 20.80 -22.06 -11.46
N GLU A 58 21.32 -22.39 -10.26
CA GLU A 58 20.99 -21.68 -9.02
C GLU A 58 21.30 -20.18 -9.13
N VAL A 59 22.48 -19.80 -9.65
CA VAL A 59 22.86 -18.40 -9.87
C VAL A 59 21.87 -17.71 -10.82
N VAL A 60 21.60 -18.32 -11.99
CA VAL A 60 20.69 -17.75 -13.00
C VAL A 60 19.27 -17.60 -12.45
N ASP A 61 18.81 -18.55 -11.63
CA ASP A 61 17.52 -18.49 -10.95
C ASP A 61 17.43 -17.32 -9.95
N LEU A 62 18.54 -16.80 -9.46
CA LEU A 62 18.57 -15.67 -8.52
C LEU A 62 18.84 -14.32 -9.20
N LEU A 63 19.28 -14.32 -10.46
CA LEU A 63 19.54 -13.08 -11.21
C LEU A 63 18.26 -12.24 -11.35
N GLN A 64 18.39 -10.95 -11.03
CA GLN A 64 17.35 -9.96 -11.29
C GLN A 64 17.69 -9.12 -12.51
N GLU A 65 18.96 -8.74 -12.64
CA GLU A 65 19.48 -7.99 -13.78
C GLU A 65 21.00 -8.19 -13.92
N ALA A 66 21.51 -7.91 -15.12
CA ALA A 66 22.94 -7.85 -15.39
C ALA A 66 23.29 -6.66 -16.29
N VAL A 67 24.42 -6.03 -16.00
CA VAL A 67 25.02 -4.96 -16.80
C VAL A 67 26.16 -5.54 -17.62
N CYS A 68 26.02 -5.50 -18.94
CA CYS A 68 26.96 -6.09 -19.89
C CYS A 68 27.79 -5.00 -20.57
N ARG A 69 29.10 -5.02 -20.37
CA ARG A 69 30.07 -4.22 -21.13
C ARG A 69 31.31 -5.06 -21.40
N PRO A 70 31.38 -5.77 -22.55
CA PRO A 70 32.49 -6.64 -22.87
C PRO A 70 33.85 -5.95 -22.64
N PRO A 71 34.81 -6.61 -21.96
CA PRO A 71 34.80 -8.02 -21.55
C PRO A 71 34.17 -8.31 -20.17
N LEU A 72 33.50 -7.35 -19.53
CA LEU A 72 32.96 -7.48 -18.17
C LEU A 72 31.43 -7.62 -18.18
N ILE A 73 30.93 -8.43 -17.26
CA ILE A 73 29.53 -8.44 -16.85
C ILE A 73 29.44 -8.22 -15.34
N TYR A 74 28.50 -7.39 -14.90
CA TYR A 74 28.15 -7.18 -13.51
C TYR A 74 26.74 -7.69 -13.27
N MET A 75 26.51 -8.45 -12.21
CA MET A 75 25.26 -9.17 -11.98
C MET A 75 24.70 -8.85 -10.59
N ALA A 76 23.39 -8.64 -10.52
CA ALA A 76 22.65 -8.48 -9.28
C ALA A 76 21.84 -9.76 -9.00
N LEU A 77 22.18 -10.45 -7.91
CA LEU A 77 21.55 -11.68 -7.47
C LEU A 77 20.72 -11.41 -6.23
N ARG A 78 19.50 -11.94 -6.20
CA ARG A 78 18.59 -11.82 -5.07
C ARG A 78 18.32 -13.20 -4.48
N GLU A 79 18.95 -13.53 -3.37
CA GLU A 79 18.77 -14.82 -2.67
C GLU A 79 17.37 -14.91 -2.02
N GLY A 80 16.80 -13.76 -1.66
CA GLY A 80 15.47 -13.63 -1.07
C GLY A 80 15.15 -12.17 -0.78
N ALA A 81 14.02 -11.92 -0.12
CA ALA A 81 13.60 -10.56 0.23
C ALA A 81 14.66 -9.80 1.02
N GLY A 82 15.09 -8.65 0.48
CA GLY A 82 16.08 -7.76 1.08
C GLY A 82 17.51 -8.30 1.09
N SER A 83 17.76 -9.47 0.49
CA SER A 83 19.06 -10.14 0.48
C SER A 83 19.64 -10.16 -0.93
N TRP A 84 20.60 -9.26 -1.14
CA TRP A 84 21.23 -9.00 -2.42
C TRP A 84 22.72 -9.31 -2.39
N HIS A 85 23.20 -9.89 -3.47
CA HIS A 85 24.61 -10.11 -3.74
C HIS A 85 24.96 -9.57 -5.12
N PHE A 86 26.11 -8.91 -5.21
CA PHE A 86 26.60 -8.35 -6.46
C PHE A 86 27.93 -9.02 -6.80
N MET A 87 28.10 -9.37 -8.07
CA MET A 87 29.35 -9.95 -8.55
C MET A 87 29.68 -9.48 -9.96
N SER A 88 30.95 -9.56 -10.33
CA SER A 88 31.42 -9.37 -11.69
C SER A 88 32.12 -10.61 -12.23
N ILE A 89 32.06 -10.80 -13.56
CA ILE A 89 32.84 -11.82 -14.25
C ILE A 89 33.52 -11.19 -15.47
N HIS A 90 34.82 -11.41 -15.60
CA HIS A 90 35.57 -11.07 -16.82
C HIS A 90 35.55 -12.25 -17.80
N GLN A 91 35.09 -12.03 -19.03
CA GLN A 91 34.83 -13.06 -20.04
C GLN A 91 36.04 -13.98 -20.31
N GLN A 92 37.27 -13.44 -20.26
CA GLN A 92 38.48 -14.25 -20.51
C GLN A 92 38.98 -14.99 -19.26
N GLN A 93 38.78 -14.41 -18.08
CA GLN A 93 39.32 -14.98 -16.83
C GLN A 93 38.34 -16.01 -16.26
N LEU A 94 37.03 -15.78 -16.41
CA LEU A 94 35.94 -16.64 -15.94
C LEU A 94 35.98 -16.88 -14.43
N ILE A 95 36.44 -15.87 -13.70
CA ILE A 95 36.50 -15.87 -12.24
C ILE A 95 35.38 -14.95 -11.74
N PRO A 96 34.41 -15.47 -10.96
CA PRO A 96 33.42 -14.65 -10.28
C PRO A 96 34.05 -13.88 -9.11
N GLU A 97 33.91 -12.57 -9.13
CA GLU A 97 34.41 -11.69 -8.07
C GLU A 97 33.24 -10.98 -7.38
N PRO A 98 33.12 -11.03 -6.04
CA PRO A 98 32.11 -10.27 -5.33
C PRO A 98 32.43 -8.76 -5.44
N VAL A 99 31.40 -7.94 -5.68
CA VAL A 99 31.55 -6.48 -5.79
C VAL A 99 30.66 -5.78 -4.77
N SER A 100 31.05 -4.58 -4.35
CA SER A 100 30.21 -3.79 -3.47
C SER A 100 28.97 -3.24 -4.21
N VAL A 101 27.95 -2.84 -3.47
CA VAL A 101 26.78 -2.13 -4.03
C VAL A 101 27.22 -0.87 -4.77
N SER A 102 28.18 -0.13 -4.17
CA SER A 102 28.73 1.09 -4.75
C SER A 102 29.39 0.83 -6.10
N ASP A 103 30.25 -0.20 -6.19
CA ASP A 103 30.95 -0.55 -7.43
C ASP A 103 29.98 -1.04 -8.52
N TYR A 104 28.99 -1.85 -8.14
CA TYR A 104 27.95 -2.30 -9.06
C TYR A 104 27.16 -1.12 -9.65
N LEU A 105 26.71 -0.20 -8.80
CA LEU A 105 25.95 0.97 -9.23
C LEU A 105 26.83 1.95 -10.04
N ALA A 106 28.09 2.15 -9.66
CA ALA A 106 29.05 2.93 -10.43
C ALA A 106 29.25 2.37 -11.84
N PHE A 107 29.38 1.05 -11.97
CA PHE A 107 29.48 0.39 -13.27
C PHE A 107 28.20 0.56 -14.10
N LYS A 108 27.03 0.48 -13.45
CA LYS A 108 25.72 0.71 -14.07
C LYS A 108 25.55 2.15 -14.56
N GLU A 109 26.05 3.15 -13.82
CA GLU A 109 26.02 4.57 -14.22
C GLU A 109 26.78 4.83 -15.53
N MET A 110 27.86 4.08 -15.79
CA MET A 110 28.64 4.23 -17.01
C MET A 110 27.86 3.87 -18.29
N LEU A 111 26.71 3.18 -18.18
CA LEU A 111 25.81 2.94 -19.31
C LEU A 111 25.22 4.24 -19.87
N VAL A 112 24.98 5.22 -19.00
CA VAL A 112 24.28 6.47 -19.33
C VAL A 112 25.23 7.67 -19.29
N ARG A 113 26.24 7.66 -18.40
CA ARG A 113 27.30 8.68 -18.32
C ARG A 113 28.71 8.04 -18.30
N PRO A 114 29.21 7.50 -19.42
CA PRO A 114 30.55 6.93 -19.48
C PRO A 114 31.66 7.96 -19.19
N ASP A 115 31.47 9.21 -19.59
CA ASP A 115 32.48 10.28 -19.48
C ASP A 115 32.67 10.82 -18.06
N SER A 116 31.82 10.39 -17.11
CA SER A 116 31.76 10.95 -15.76
C SER A 116 32.07 9.92 -14.68
N ALA A 117 32.63 8.77 -15.06
CA ALA A 117 32.94 7.64 -14.18
C ALA A 117 33.89 7.99 -13.02
N HIS A 118 34.59 9.12 -13.07
CA HIS A 118 35.55 9.57 -12.06
C HIS A 118 35.06 10.79 -11.26
N GLU A 119 33.88 11.33 -11.56
CA GLU A 119 33.30 12.41 -10.76
C GLU A 119 32.86 11.87 -9.38
N PRO A 120 33.18 12.55 -8.27
CA PRO A 120 32.65 12.15 -6.97
C PRO A 120 31.13 12.29 -6.96
N VAL A 121 30.42 11.21 -6.59
CA VAL A 121 28.96 11.15 -6.51
C VAL A 121 28.56 11.15 -5.03
N LEU A 122 27.47 11.86 -4.69
CA LEU A 122 26.87 11.79 -3.35
C LEU A 122 26.30 10.38 -3.12
N GLU A 123 26.82 9.67 -2.12
CA GLU A 123 26.30 8.38 -1.70
C GLU A 123 25.39 8.54 -0.47
N LEU A 124 24.17 8.01 -0.57
CA LEU A 124 23.16 7.99 0.47
C LEU A 124 23.17 6.62 1.16
N ASP A 125 23.49 6.61 2.45
CA ASP A 125 23.57 5.40 3.26
C ASP A 125 22.86 5.61 4.60
N PHE A 126 21.67 5.04 4.75
CA PHE A 126 20.90 5.10 5.99
C PHE A 126 21.27 3.98 6.98
N ALA A 127 22.06 2.98 6.58
CA ALA A 127 22.39 1.85 7.44
C ALA A 127 23.14 2.25 8.74
N PRO A 128 24.08 3.24 8.75
CA PRO A 128 24.73 3.70 9.97
C PRO A 128 23.79 4.30 11.01
N PHE A 129 22.79 5.05 10.55
CA PHE A 129 21.80 5.71 11.40
C PHE A 129 20.83 4.71 12.06
N ASN A 130 20.73 3.51 11.49
CA ASN A 130 19.86 2.45 12.00
C ASN A 130 20.60 1.39 12.86
N ARG A 131 21.86 1.63 13.27
CA ARG A 131 22.70 0.61 13.96
C ARG A 131 22.26 0.28 15.39
N GLY A 132 21.65 1.23 16.11
CA GLY A 132 21.15 1.03 17.47
C GLY A 132 19.81 0.30 17.55
N PHE A 133 19.08 0.22 16.44
CA PHE A 133 17.73 -0.34 16.41
C PHE A 133 17.75 -1.85 16.19
N SER A 134 16.95 -2.56 16.98
CA SER A 134 16.72 -3.99 16.76
C SER A 134 15.90 -4.19 15.49
N ARG A 135 16.33 -5.14 14.67
CA ARG A 135 15.71 -5.44 13.38
C ARG A 135 15.16 -6.86 13.38
N LEU A 136 14.17 -7.08 12.53
CA LEU A 136 13.72 -8.42 12.21
C LEU A 136 14.85 -9.17 11.47
N LYS A 137 14.87 -10.49 11.57
CA LYS A 137 15.91 -11.33 10.94
C LYS A 137 15.35 -12.38 9.98
N GLU A 138 14.04 -12.52 9.95
CA GLU A 138 13.34 -13.61 9.27
C GLU A 138 12.42 -13.03 8.19
N ILE A 139 12.55 -13.52 6.95
CA ILE A 139 11.77 -13.06 5.78
C ILE A 139 10.26 -13.12 6.05
N ARG A 140 9.79 -14.18 6.72
CA ARG A 140 8.37 -14.39 7.06
C ARG A 140 7.80 -13.35 8.04
N SER A 141 8.67 -12.59 8.70
CA SER A 141 8.27 -11.60 9.71
C SER A 141 8.23 -10.18 9.15
N ILE A 142 8.72 -9.94 7.92
CA ILE A 142 8.60 -8.64 7.25
C ILE A 142 7.13 -8.20 7.21
N GLY A 143 6.88 -6.92 7.50
CA GLY A 143 5.52 -6.37 7.61
C GLY A 143 4.77 -6.73 8.90
N GLN A 144 5.44 -7.37 9.88
CA GLN A 144 4.90 -7.66 11.22
C GLN A 144 5.63 -6.85 12.30
N GLY A 145 6.04 -5.63 11.97
CA GLY A 145 6.89 -4.79 12.80
C GLY A 145 6.38 -4.57 14.23
N VAL A 146 5.09 -4.33 14.40
CA VAL A 146 4.49 -4.11 15.74
C VAL A 146 4.63 -5.33 16.67
N ILE A 147 4.55 -6.55 16.14
CA ILE A 147 4.68 -7.77 16.95
C ILE A 147 6.11 -7.88 17.49
N PHE A 148 7.09 -7.51 16.66
CA PHE A 148 8.49 -7.45 17.08
C PHE A 148 8.71 -6.34 18.10
N LEU A 149 8.17 -5.15 17.84
CA LEU A 149 8.30 -3.98 18.70
C LEU A 149 7.70 -4.22 20.09
N ASN A 150 6.52 -4.86 20.18
CA ASN A 150 5.90 -5.22 21.45
C ASN A 150 6.77 -6.16 22.29
N LYS A 151 7.45 -7.12 21.65
CA LYS A 151 8.39 -8.02 22.34
C LYS A 151 9.62 -7.26 22.84
N GLN A 152 10.16 -6.36 22.03
CA GLN A 152 11.30 -5.54 22.42
C GLN A 152 10.94 -4.60 23.58
N LEU A 153 9.82 -3.89 23.48
CA LEU A 153 9.29 -3.02 24.52
C LEU A 153 9.10 -3.78 25.83
N ALA A 154 8.41 -4.93 25.80
CA ALA A 154 8.23 -5.76 26.99
C ALA A 154 9.56 -6.20 27.62
N GLY A 155 10.56 -6.57 26.81
CA GLY A 155 11.91 -6.93 27.29
C GLY A 155 12.68 -5.74 27.88
N THR A 156 12.59 -4.56 27.28
CA THR A 156 13.26 -3.34 27.79
C THR A 156 12.65 -2.82 29.08
N LEU A 157 11.33 -2.98 29.27
CA LEU A 157 10.66 -2.65 30.53
C LEU A 157 11.22 -3.44 31.73
N PHE A 158 11.76 -4.64 31.50
CA PHE A 158 12.29 -5.53 32.55
C PHE A 158 13.80 -5.39 32.79
N THR A 159 14.60 -5.14 31.75
CA THR A 159 16.06 -5.34 31.78
C THR A 159 16.89 -4.19 32.38
N HIS A 160 16.36 -2.96 32.44
CA HIS A 160 17.11 -1.79 32.88
C HIS A 160 16.55 -1.19 34.17
N ALA A 161 17.08 -1.59 35.34
CA ALA A 161 16.98 -0.95 36.68
C ALA A 161 15.75 -0.04 36.95
N GLY A 162 14.53 -0.44 36.57
CA GLY A 162 13.31 0.36 36.72
C GLY A 162 13.10 1.55 35.76
N MET A 163 14.05 1.86 34.86
CA MET A 163 13.93 3.00 33.93
C MET A 163 12.75 2.86 32.96
N GLY A 164 12.43 1.64 32.52
CA GLY A 164 11.29 1.39 31.63
C GLY A 164 9.94 1.69 32.28
N SER A 165 9.74 1.24 33.52
CA SER A 165 8.51 1.51 34.28
C SER A 165 8.34 3.00 34.61
N VAL A 166 9.45 3.73 34.79
CA VAL A 166 9.42 5.20 34.94
C VAL A 166 8.99 5.87 33.64
N LYS A 167 9.47 5.43 32.47
CA LYS A 167 9.00 5.94 31.18
C LYS A 167 7.50 5.69 30.98
N LEU A 168 6.99 4.54 31.38
CA LEU A 168 5.55 4.23 31.33
C LEU A 168 4.73 5.13 32.27
N LEU A 169 5.21 5.36 33.50
CA LEU A 169 4.57 6.30 34.44
C LEU A 169 4.53 7.73 33.86
N ASN A 170 5.65 8.20 33.32
CA ASN A 170 5.75 9.51 32.69
C ASN A 170 4.80 9.63 31.50
N PHE A 171 4.76 8.60 30.65
CA PHE A 171 3.86 8.53 29.51
C PHE A 171 2.39 8.68 29.95
N LEU A 172 1.95 7.92 30.95
CA LEU A 172 0.59 8.02 31.49
C LEU A 172 0.27 9.36 32.16
N THR A 173 1.28 10.15 32.54
CA THR A 173 1.10 11.45 33.19
C THR A 173 1.03 12.61 32.18
N VAL A 174 1.62 12.47 30.99
CA VAL A 174 1.65 13.55 29.98
C VAL A 174 0.40 13.60 29.09
N HIS A 175 -0.50 12.63 29.20
CA HIS A 175 -1.69 12.57 28.36
C HIS A 175 -2.82 13.48 28.85
N SER A 176 -3.32 14.29 27.93
CA SER A 176 -4.52 15.10 28.11
C SER A 176 -5.28 15.16 26.79
N MET A 177 -6.59 15.42 26.87
CA MET A 177 -7.46 15.58 25.72
C MET A 177 -8.38 16.77 25.97
N ASP A 178 -8.39 17.72 25.03
CA ASP A 178 -9.12 18.99 25.13
C ASP A 178 -8.88 19.74 26.46
N GLY A 179 -7.64 19.69 26.97
CA GLY A 179 -7.24 20.35 28.22
C GLY A 179 -7.61 19.58 29.50
N HIS A 180 -8.26 18.42 29.38
CA HIS A 180 -8.54 17.54 30.51
C HIS A 180 -7.45 16.49 30.67
N GLN A 181 -6.93 16.36 31.89
CA GLN A 181 -5.95 15.34 32.24
C GLN A 181 -6.56 13.94 32.10
N LEU A 182 -5.79 13.00 31.54
CA LEU A 182 -6.19 11.60 31.36
C LEU A 182 -5.27 10.67 32.13
N MET A 183 -5.78 9.46 32.41
CA MET A 183 -5.11 8.37 33.13
C MET A 183 -4.67 8.74 34.55
N LEU A 184 -3.61 9.53 34.72
CA LEU A 184 -3.01 9.87 36.02
C LEU A 184 -2.99 11.40 36.23
N ASN A 185 -3.42 11.87 37.41
CA ASN A 185 -3.42 13.30 37.78
C ASN A 185 -2.09 13.80 38.38
N GLY A 186 -0.98 13.07 38.20
CA GLY A 186 0.36 13.51 38.64
C GLY A 186 0.69 13.33 40.13
N ASN A 187 -0.18 12.67 40.91
CA ASN A 187 0.03 12.45 42.34
C ASN A 187 0.95 11.26 42.69
N PHE A 188 1.49 10.55 41.69
CA PHE A 188 2.38 9.40 41.91
C PHE A 188 3.83 9.81 41.71
N ALA A 189 4.59 9.90 42.81
CA ALA A 189 6.00 10.29 42.78
C ALA A 189 6.91 9.24 42.12
N ASP A 190 6.51 7.96 42.18
CA ASP A 190 7.26 6.84 41.60
C ASP A 190 6.34 5.65 41.27
N VAL A 191 6.94 4.61 40.68
CA VAL A 191 6.24 3.38 40.28
C VAL A 191 5.70 2.60 41.49
N ALA A 192 6.35 2.68 42.65
CA ALA A 192 5.89 1.98 43.85
C ALA A 192 4.59 2.62 44.39
N ALA A 193 4.52 3.95 44.40
CA ALA A 193 3.33 4.72 44.73
C ALA A 193 2.18 4.40 43.77
N LEU A 194 2.46 4.32 42.46
CA LEU A 194 1.47 3.90 41.46
C LEU A 194 0.92 2.49 41.74
N ARG A 195 1.80 1.49 42.01
CA ARG A 195 1.37 0.12 42.35
C ARG A 195 0.48 0.08 43.60
N ALA A 196 0.84 0.85 44.63
CA ALA A 196 0.01 0.95 45.84
C ALA A 196 -1.35 1.63 45.55
N GLY A 197 -1.36 2.67 44.71
CA GLY A 197 -2.57 3.33 44.24
C GLY A 197 -3.50 2.38 43.49
N LEU A 198 -2.97 1.61 42.54
CA LEU A 198 -3.73 0.66 41.73
C LEU A 198 -4.39 -0.42 42.61
N ARG A 199 -3.66 -0.97 43.59
CA ARG A 199 -4.23 -1.96 44.53
C ARG A 199 -5.39 -1.40 45.35
N ARG A 200 -5.30 -0.14 45.80
CA ARG A 200 -6.39 0.53 46.52
C ARG A 200 -7.58 0.80 45.61
N ALA A 201 -7.35 1.20 44.36
CA ALA A 201 -8.40 1.43 43.38
C ALA A 201 -9.15 0.13 43.05
N LEU A 202 -8.44 -0.97 42.78
CA LEU A 202 -9.04 -2.28 42.52
C LEU A 202 -9.90 -2.77 43.70
N GLY A 203 -9.37 -2.70 44.94
CA GLY A 203 -10.15 -3.07 46.13
C GLY A 203 -11.35 -2.15 46.43
N LEU A 204 -11.38 -0.94 45.85
CA LEU A 204 -12.54 -0.06 45.88
C LEU A 204 -13.56 -0.47 44.81
N LEU A 205 -13.11 -0.78 43.59
CA LEU A 205 -13.94 -1.20 42.47
C LEU A 205 -14.68 -2.51 42.74
N ASP A 206 -14.07 -3.45 43.46
CA ASP A 206 -14.69 -4.74 43.85
C ASP A 206 -15.99 -4.57 44.68
N LYS A 207 -16.22 -3.38 45.25
CA LYS A 207 -17.41 -3.07 46.04
C LYS A 207 -18.59 -2.57 45.20
N TYR A 208 -18.36 -2.22 43.95
CA TYR A 208 -19.37 -1.70 43.03
C TYR A 208 -19.87 -2.80 42.08
N PRO A 209 -21.15 -2.75 41.65
CA PRO A 209 -21.60 -3.52 40.49
C PRO A 209 -20.76 -3.24 39.25
N GLY A 210 -20.49 -4.25 38.43
CA GLY A 210 -19.58 -4.14 37.28
C GLY A 210 -20.01 -3.11 36.23
N ASP A 211 -21.31 -2.90 36.07
CA ASP A 211 -21.93 -1.93 35.17
C ASP A 211 -21.98 -0.49 35.73
N THR A 212 -21.43 -0.26 36.93
CA THR A 212 -21.39 1.09 37.54
C THR A 212 -20.61 2.04 36.64
N PRO A 213 -21.22 3.12 36.11
CA PRO A 213 -20.55 4.07 35.21
C PRO A 213 -19.44 4.87 35.90
N TRP A 214 -18.43 5.27 35.11
CA TRP A 214 -17.29 6.08 35.54
C TRP A 214 -17.69 7.32 36.36
N MET A 215 -18.78 7.99 35.98
CA MET A 215 -19.22 9.22 36.66
C MET A 215 -19.49 9.01 38.16
N MET A 216 -19.93 7.81 38.57
CA MET A 216 -20.13 7.47 39.99
C MET A 216 -18.83 7.05 40.71
N LEU A 217 -17.80 6.65 39.94
CA LEU A 217 -16.50 6.23 40.45
C LEU A 217 -15.48 7.38 40.51
N ALA A 218 -15.70 8.42 39.70
CA ALA A 218 -14.73 9.47 39.39
C ALA A 218 -14.20 10.19 40.64
N GLU A 219 -15.08 10.58 41.58
CA GLU A 219 -14.66 11.27 42.80
C GLU A 219 -13.73 10.39 43.66
N SER A 220 -14.12 9.13 43.86
CA SER A 220 -13.35 8.17 44.65
C SER A 220 -11.99 7.86 44.02
N LEU A 221 -11.95 7.64 42.71
CA LEU A 221 -10.73 7.32 41.98
C LEU A 221 -9.81 8.53 41.80
N SER A 222 -10.37 9.72 41.58
CA SER A 222 -9.61 10.98 41.51
C SER A 222 -8.94 11.29 42.85
N GLY A 223 -9.62 11.01 43.98
CA GLY A 223 -9.01 11.10 45.31
C GLY A 223 -7.78 10.20 45.50
N LEU A 224 -7.66 9.13 44.71
CA LEU A 224 -6.50 8.22 44.68
C LEU A 224 -5.45 8.62 43.63
N GLY A 225 -5.70 9.64 42.81
CA GLY A 225 -4.80 10.13 41.76
C GLY A 225 -5.12 9.64 40.34
N PHE A 226 -6.26 8.99 40.12
CA PHE A 226 -6.67 8.48 38.80
C PHE A 226 -7.64 9.43 38.09
N ALA A 227 -7.28 9.82 36.87
CA ALA A 227 -8.11 10.62 35.97
C ALA A 227 -9.00 9.71 35.07
N PRO A 228 -9.93 10.27 34.29
CA PRO A 228 -10.68 9.52 33.28
C PRO A 228 -9.79 8.82 32.25
N GLY A 229 -10.32 7.79 31.59
CA GLY A 229 -9.65 7.07 30.51
C GLY A 229 -9.33 5.59 30.78
N TRP A 230 -9.73 5.06 31.93
CA TRP A 230 -9.53 3.65 32.30
C TRP A 230 -10.66 2.73 31.82
N GLY A 231 -11.85 3.27 31.61
CA GLY A 231 -13.05 2.52 31.29
C GLY A 231 -14.33 3.34 31.51
N ASP A 232 -15.39 2.96 30.81
CA ASP A 232 -16.73 3.53 30.94
C ASP A 232 -17.49 3.02 32.16
N CYS A 233 -17.21 1.80 32.59
CA CYS A 233 -17.82 1.12 33.73
C CYS A 233 -16.79 0.48 34.68
N ALA A 234 -17.20 0.13 35.90
CA ALA A 234 -16.33 -0.43 36.93
C ALA A 234 -15.55 -1.67 36.46
N THR A 235 -16.19 -2.60 35.73
CA THR A 235 -15.52 -3.77 35.16
C THR A 235 -14.40 -3.36 34.22
N ARG A 236 -14.68 -2.45 33.28
CA ARG A 236 -13.68 -2.01 32.29
C ARG A 236 -12.51 -1.28 32.95
N VAL A 237 -12.79 -0.41 33.93
CA VAL A 237 -11.78 0.28 34.73
C VAL A 237 -10.89 -0.74 35.46
N SER A 238 -11.50 -1.73 36.11
CA SER A 238 -10.80 -2.79 36.83
C SER A 238 -9.90 -3.61 35.89
N ASP A 239 -10.40 -4.01 34.72
CA ASP A 239 -9.63 -4.75 33.71
C ASP A 239 -8.41 -3.96 33.25
N THR A 240 -8.60 -2.68 32.90
CA THR A 240 -7.51 -1.83 32.40
C THR A 240 -6.46 -1.54 33.48
N MET A 241 -6.88 -1.30 34.72
CA MET A 241 -5.97 -1.16 35.86
C MET A 241 -5.21 -2.47 36.16
N SER A 242 -5.88 -3.62 36.03
CA SER A 242 -5.26 -4.94 36.22
C SER A 242 -4.17 -5.21 35.17
N LEU A 243 -4.42 -4.88 33.90
CA LEU A 243 -3.39 -4.94 32.86
C LEU A 243 -2.14 -4.14 33.22
N LEU A 244 -2.30 -2.94 33.79
CA LEU A 244 -1.17 -2.13 34.23
C LEU A 244 -0.45 -2.75 35.44
N VAL A 245 -1.18 -3.33 36.40
CA VAL A 245 -0.57 -4.07 37.51
C VAL A 245 0.28 -5.21 36.98
N ASP A 246 -0.24 -5.99 36.04
CA ASP A 246 0.46 -7.11 35.42
C ASP A 246 1.71 -6.64 34.66
N ILE A 247 1.65 -5.52 33.93
CA ILE A 247 2.82 -4.94 33.25
C ILE A 247 3.90 -4.52 34.26
N LEU A 248 3.50 -3.93 35.38
CA LEU A 248 4.42 -3.50 36.44
C LEU A 248 4.98 -4.66 37.27
N GLU A 249 4.39 -5.85 37.17
CA GLU A 249 4.84 -7.07 37.84
C GLU A 249 5.67 -7.97 36.92
N ALA A 250 5.12 -8.32 35.77
CA ALA A 250 5.70 -9.21 34.77
C ALA A 250 5.19 -8.82 33.37
N PRO A 251 5.87 -7.89 32.67
CA PRO A 251 5.43 -7.44 31.35
C PRO A 251 5.54 -8.56 30.32
N SER A 252 4.51 -8.67 29.48
CA SER A 252 4.55 -9.49 28.26
C SER A 252 4.10 -8.66 27.07
N ALA A 253 4.52 -9.05 25.86
CA ALA A 253 4.16 -8.35 24.64
C ALA A 253 2.64 -8.20 24.47
N GLN A 254 1.89 -9.27 24.76
CA GLN A 254 0.43 -9.28 24.62
C GLN A 254 -0.27 -8.37 25.63
N ILE A 255 0.16 -8.39 26.89
CA ILE A 255 -0.45 -7.54 27.93
C ILE A 255 -0.14 -6.07 27.65
N LEU A 256 1.10 -5.76 27.24
CA LEU A 256 1.49 -4.41 26.87
C LEU A 256 0.69 -3.89 25.67
N GLU A 257 0.54 -4.70 24.62
CA GLU A 257 -0.27 -4.37 23.45
C GLU A 257 -1.73 -4.11 23.85
N ASN A 258 -2.33 -5.01 24.64
CA ASN A 258 -3.71 -4.87 25.10
C ASN A 258 -3.91 -3.60 25.94
N PHE A 259 -2.94 -3.25 26.78
CA PHE A 259 -2.98 -2.03 27.59
C PHE A 259 -2.83 -0.78 26.72
N LEU A 260 -1.78 -0.70 25.90
CA LEU A 260 -1.53 0.45 25.02
C LEU A 260 -2.68 0.68 24.05
N ALA A 261 -3.30 -0.38 23.52
CA ALA A 261 -4.46 -0.28 22.63
C ALA A 261 -5.70 0.36 23.29
N ARG A 262 -5.78 0.33 24.63
CA ARG A 262 -6.88 0.91 25.42
C ARG A 262 -6.65 2.37 25.81
N ILE A 263 -5.42 2.88 25.78
CA ILE A 263 -5.14 4.25 26.23
C ILE A 263 -5.82 5.26 25.28
N PRO A 264 -6.64 6.20 25.79
CA PRO A 264 -7.30 7.20 24.97
C PRO A 264 -6.31 8.31 24.54
N MET A 265 -5.48 8.01 23.54
CA MET A 265 -4.46 8.92 23.01
C MET A 265 -4.85 9.61 21.71
N ILE A 266 -5.80 9.03 20.96
CA ILE A 266 -6.08 9.41 19.58
C ILE A 266 -7.51 9.92 19.49
N SER A 267 -7.65 11.22 19.24
CA SER A 267 -8.93 11.93 19.07
C SER A 267 -8.92 12.82 17.82
N LYS A 268 -7.75 13.33 17.41
CA LYS A 268 -7.60 14.27 16.30
C LYS A 268 -6.65 13.70 15.27
N LEU A 269 -7.11 13.54 14.03
CA LEU A 269 -6.31 12.99 12.93
C LEU A 269 -6.17 14.01 11.78
N LEU A 270 -4.99 14.05 11.18
CA LEU A 270 -4.74 14.76 9.92
C LEU A 270 -4.26 13.77 8.86
N VAL A 271 -5.06 13.59 7.82
CA VAL A 271 -4.76 12.75 6.65
C VAL A 271 -4.39 13.66 5.49
N LEU A 272 -3.29 13.40 4.79
CA LEU A 272 -2.78 14.27 3.73
C LEU A 272 -2.83 13.57 2.37
N SER A 273 -3.44 14.24 1.40
CA SER A 273 -3.56 13.78 0.00
C SER A 273 -3.61 14.98 -0.94
N PRO A 274 -2.47 15.66 -1.23
CA PRO A 274 -2.45 16.94 -1.93
C PRO A 274 -2.88 16.90 -3.40
N HIS A 275 -2.39 15.93 -4.19
CA HIS A 275 -2.67 15.84 -5.63
C HIS A 275 -4.09 15.38 -5.96
N GLY A 276 -4.43 15.50 -7.25
CA GLY A 276 -5.71 15.04 -7.81
C GLY A 276 -6.89 15.95 -7.47
N TYR A 277 -8.06 15.56 -7.96
CA TYR A 277 -9.34 16.17 -7.59
C TYR A 277 -9.91 15.41 -6.41
N PHE A 278 -9.47 15.74 -5.20
CA PHE A 278 -10.01 15.08 -4.01
C PHE A 278 -11.41 15.63 -3.71
N GLY A 279 -12.43 14.76 -3.75
CA GLY A 279 -13.84 15.08 -3.50
C GLY A 279 -14.68 13.81 -3.40
N GLN A 280 -15.96 13.95 -3.05
CA GLN A 280 -16.84 12.79 -2.85
C GLN A 280 -17.64 12.43 -4.12
N ASP A 281 -18.03 13.44 -4.90
CA ASP A 281 -18.86 13.30 -6.09
C ASP A 281 -18.17 13.87 -7.34
N ASN A 282 -18.44 13.28 -8.50
CA ASN A 282 -17.98 13.74 -9.82
C ASN A 282 -16.45 13.87 -10.01
N VAL A 283 -15.64 13.26 -9.14
CA VAL A 283 -14.17 13.34 -9.23
C VAL A 283 -13.50 12.06 -9.73
N LEU A 284 -14.09 10.89 -9.51
CA LEU A 284 -13.43 9.61 -9.80
C LEU A 284 -13.15 9.47 -11.29
N GLY A 285 -11.86 9.26 -11.60
CA GLY A 285 -11.30 9.12 -12.94
C GLY A 285 -11.11 10.43 -13.70
N LEU A 286 -11.16 11.58 -13.02
CA LEU A 286 -10.41 12.77 -13.44
C LEU A 286 -8.89 12.50 -13.31
N PRO A 287 -8.03 13.31 -13.94
CA PRO A 287 -6.58 13.17 -13.83
C PRO A 287 -6.11 13.04 -12.39
N ASP A 288 -5.19 12.11 -12.15
CA ASP A 288 -4.63 11.77 -10.82
C ASP A 288 -5.65 11.40 -9.74
N THR A 289 -6.89 11.06 -10.12
CA THR A 289 -7.98 10.83 -9.18
C THR A 289 -8.54 9.43 -9.36
N GLY A 290 -8.29 8.55 -8.38
CA GLY A 290 -8.67 7.14 -8.48
C GLY A 290 -8.81 6.44 -7.14
N GLY A 291 -8.31 5.20 -7.07
CA GLY A 291 -8.45 4.32 -5.90
C GLY A 291 -7.95 4.92 -4.58
N GLN A 292 -6.98 5.84 -4.60
CA GLN A 292 -6.52 6.56 -3.41
C GLN A 292 -7.63 7.38 -2.75
N VAL A 293 -8.47 8.08 -3.52
CA VAL A 293 -9.59 8.87 -2.96
C VAL A 293 -10.62 7.95 -2.32
N VAL A 294 -10.96 6.85 -2.99
CA VAL A 294 -11.88 5.82 -2.47
C VAL A 294 -11.34 5.22 -1.17
N TYR A 295 -10.05 4.83 -1.18
CA TYR A 295 -9.35 4.29 -0.01
C TYR A 295 -9.45 5.25 1.17
N ILE A 296 -9.11 6.52 1.00
CA ILE A 296 -9.06 7.49 2.11
C ILE A 296 -10.47 7.80 2.62
N LEU A 297 -11.47 7.96 1.75
CA LEU A 297 -12.84 8.20 2.18
C LEU A 297 -13.40 7.04 3.01
N ASP A 298 -13.18 5.80 2.56
CA ASP A 298 -13.66 4.61 3.26
C ASP A 298 -12.84 4.36 4.56
N GLN A 299 -11.54 4.64 4.52
CA GLN A 299 -10.65 4.64 5.69
C GLN A 299 -11.16 5.58 6.77
N VAL A 300 -11.43 6.85 6.44
CA VAL A 300 -11.82 7.88 7.42
C VAL A 300 -13.15 7.55 8.09
N ARG A 301 -14.13 7.02 7.35
CA ARG A 301 -15.41 6.56 7.93
C ARG A 301 -15.17 5.46 8.97
N ALA A 302 -14.33 4.49 8.64
CA ALA A 302 -14.02 3.39 9.56
C ALA A 302 -13.19 3.83 10.77
N LEU A 303 -12.22 4.71 10.56
CA LEU A 303 -11.41 5.28 11.64
C LEU A 303 -12.26 6.12 12.60
N GLU A 304 -13.15 6.98 12.11
CA GLU A 304 -14.01 7.78 12.99
C GLU A 304 -14.89 6.90 13.87
N ARG A 305 -15.44 5.83 13.29
CA ARG A 305 -16.27 4.85 14.02
C ARG A 305 -15.47 4.14 15.12
N ASP A 306 -14.32 3.55 14.78
CA ASP A 306 -13.48 2.85 15.78
C ASP A 306 -12.95 3.82 16.85
N MET A 307 -12.55 5.05 16.47
CA MET A 307 -12.15 6.09 17.42
C MET A 307 -13.27 6.44 18.39
N SER A 308 -14.49 6.66 17.89
CA SER A 308 -15.66 6.98 18.71
C SER A 308 -15.98 5.84 19.67
N GLU A 309 -16.06 4.61 19.17
CA GLU A 309 -16.34 3.42 19.98
C GLU A 309 -15.28 3.24 21.08
N ARG A 310 -13.99 3.43 20.77
CA ARG A 310 -12.91 3.34 21.77
C ARG A 310 -12.95 4.44 22.81
N LEU A 311 -13.23 5.68 22.43
CA LEU A 311 -13.33 6.78 23.39
C LEU A 311 -14.50 6.55 24.37
N ILE A 312 -15.66 6.12 23.83
CA ILE A 312 -16.82 5.74 24.64
C ILE A 312 -16.45 4.64 25.64
N LEU A 313 -15.81 3.55 25.18
CA LEU A 313 -15.39 2.44 26.04
C LEU A 313 -14.37 2.83 27.12
N GLN A 314 -13.71 3.98 27.02
CA GLN A 314 -12.81 4.51 28.05
C GLN A 314 -13.45 5.59 28.93
N GLY A 315 -14.76 5.81 28.79
CA GLY A 315 -15.50 6.83 29.53
C GLY A 315 -15.15 8.26 29.10
N ILE A 316 -14.67 8.44 27.86
CA ILE A 316 -14.28 9.74 27.31
C ILE A 316 -15.40 10.28 26.41
N THR A 317 -15.83 11.50 26.68
CA THR A 317 -16.92 12.18 25.95
C THR A 317 -16.44 13.02 24.77
N ALA A 318 -15.13 13.16 24.60
CA ALA A 318 -14.53 13.89 23.49
C ALA A 318 -14.98 13.30 22.15
N GLN A 319 -15.32 14.17 21.20
CA GLN A 319 -15.74 13.77 19.87
C GLN A 319 -14.50 13.70 18.97
N PRO A 320 -14.22 12.55 18.33
CA PRO A 320 -13.08 12.47 17.44
C PRO A 320 -13.26 13.43 16.25
N LYS A 321 -12.17 13.94 15.71
CA LYS A 321 -12.17 14.81 14.54
C LYS A 321 -11.10 14.36 13.56
N ILE A 322 -11.49 14.14 12.31
CA ILE A 322 -10.57 13.74 11.25
C ILE A 322 -10.60 14.79 10.14
N LEU A 323 -9.44 15.30 9.74
CA LEU A 323 -9.31 16.21 8.61
C LEU A 323 -8.55 15.52 7.48
N ILE A 324 -9.08 15.61 6.26
CA ILE A 324 -8.35 15.28 5.04
C ILE A 324 -7.83 16.60 4.46
N GLY A 325 -6.53 16.86 4.60
CA GLY A 325 -5.86 17.99 3.98
C GLY A 325 -5.52 17.72 2.51
N THR A 326 -6.06 18.52 1.61
CA THR A 326 -5.85 18.42 0.17
C THR A 326 -5.81 19.81 -0.49
N ARG A 327 -5.57 19.87 -1.80
CA ARG A 327 -5.45 21.12 -2.53
C ARG A 327 -6.82 21.74 -2.82
N LEU A 328 -6.93 23.06 -2.65
CA LEU A 328 -8.01 23.87 -3.22
C LEU A 328 -7.73 24.18 -4.69
N ILE A 329 -8.66 23.82 -5.57
CA ILE A 329 -8.57 24.08 -7.02
C ILE A 329 -9.71 25.03 -7.41
N PRO A 330 -9.44 26.34 -7.60
CA PRO A 330 -10.46 27.30 -7.97
C PRO A 330 -11.19 26.98 -9.29
N GLU A 331 -10.47 26.44 -10.27
CA GLU A 331 -11.00 26.12 -11.61
C GLU A 331 -11.35 24.63 -11.73
N ALA A 332 -12.04 24.07 -10.74
CA ALA A 332 -12.35 22.64 -10.68
C ALA A 332 -13.64 22.21 -11.39
N GLY A 333 -14.17 23.06 -12.30
CA GLY A 333 -15.41 22.79 -13.03
C GLY A 333 -16.60 22.55 -12.10
N ASP A 334 -17.31 21.45 -12.34
CA ASP A 334 -18.54 21.06 -11.61
C ASP A 334 -18.26 20.31 -10.29
N THR A 335 -16.99 20.14 -9.91
CA THR A 335 -16.62 19.47 -8.66
C THR A 335 -16.62 20.44 -7.46
N LEU A 336 -16.66 19.89 -6.25
CA LEU A 336 -16.57 20.68 -5.02
C LEU A 336 -15.11 21.00 -4.60
N CYS A 337 -14.12 20.71 -5.45
CA CYS A 337 -12.71 20.93 -5.11
C CYS A 337 -12.31 22.41 -4.96
N ASN A 338 -13.21 23.34 -5.32
CA ASN A 338 -13.06 24.78 -5.06
C ASN A 338 -13.55 25.21 -3.67
N GLN A 339 -14.21 24.32 -2.91
CA GLN A 339 -14.72 24.63 -1.57
C GLN A 339 -13.64 24.37 -0.50
N PRO A 340 -13.32 25.36 0.35
CA PRO A 340 -12.31 25.20 1.40
C PRO A 340 -12.61 24.11 2.42
N LEU A 341 -13.89 23.84 2.69
CA LEU A 341 -14.32 22.87 3.68
C LEU A 341 -15.50 22.07 3.14
N GLU A 342 -15.42 20.74 3.22
CA GLU A 342 -16.48 19.83 2.78
C GLU A 342 -16.70 18.74 3.84
N LYS A 343 -17.96 18.49 4.21
CA LYS A 343 -18.31 17.46 5.19
C LYS A 343 -18.26 16.08 4.55
N ILE A 344 -17.59 15.11 5.18
CA ILE A 344 -17.54 13.74 4.65
C ILE A 344 -18.85 13.00 4.95
N HIS A 345 -19.48 12.44 3.92
CA HIS A 345 -20.71 11.66 4.01
C HIS A 345 -20.52 10.41 4.88
N GLY A 346 -21.54 10.11 5.69
CA GLY A 346 -21.52 8.98 6.61
C GLY A 346 -20.65 9.18 7.86
N THR A 347 -20.18 10.41 8.12
CA THR A 347 -19.35 10.74 9.29
C THR A 347 -19.99 11.82 10.17
N GLN A 348 -19.73 11.79 11.47
CA GLN A 348 -20.19 12.79 12.42
C GLN A 348 -19.29 14.04 12.43
N ASN A 349 -17.97 13.88 12.45
CA ASN A 349 -17.01 14.98 12.58
C ASN A 349 -15.72 14.81 11.74
N SER A 350 -15.83 14.17 10.58
CA SER A 350 -14.77 14.14 9.58
C SER A 350 -15.03 15.12 8.43
N TRP A 351 -13.96 15.77 7.95
CA TRP A 351 -14.03 16.89 7.00
C TRP A 351 -12.87 16.88 6.01
N ILE A 352 -13.11 17.32 4.78
CA ILE A 352 -12.07 17.62 3.80
C ILE A 352 -11.75 19.11 3.92
N VAL A 353 -10.47 19.43 4.09
CA VAL A 353 -9.93 20.79 4.23
C VAL A 353 -9.02 21.07 3.03
N ARG A 354 -9.32 22.16 2.32
CA ARG A 354 -8.66 22.53 1.08
C ARG A 354 -7.92 23.84 1.20
N VAL A 355 -6.63 23.78 0.87
CA VAL A 355 -5.74 24.95 0.87
C VAL A 355 -5.16 25.15 -0.53
N PRO A 356 -5.16 26.38 -1.07
CA PRO A 356 -4.66 26.64 -2.41
C PRO A 356 -3.14 26.55 -2.47
N PHE A 357 -2.61 26.10 -3.61
CA PHE A 357 -1.20 26.36 -3.92
C PHE A 357 -0.96 27.81 -4.28
N ARG A 358 0.24 28.28 -3.95
CA ARG A 358 0.67 29.66 -4.18
C ARG A 358 2.02 29.70 -4.87
N LYS A 359 2.13 30.57 -5.87
CA LYS A 359 3.41 30.96 -6.48
C LYS A 359 4.26 31.75 -5.46
N PRO A 360 5.57 31.93 -5.71
CA PRO A 360 6.44 32.72 -4.81
C PRO A 360 5.97 34.15 -4.55
N ASN A 361 5.24 34.76 -5.49
CA ASN A 361 4.65 36.10 -5.35
C ASN A 361 3.32 36.12 -4.54
N GLY A 362 2.86 34.98 -4.03
CA GLY A 362 1.62 34.83 -3.26
C GLY A 362 0.35 34.55 -4.09
N GLU A 363 0.43 34.62 -5.42
CA GLU A 363 -0.69 34.37 -6.33
C GLU A 363 -1.17 32.92 -6.22
N VAL A 364 -2.48 32.71 -6.15
CA VAL A 364 -3.09 31.38 -6.12
C VAL A 364 -2.94 30.70 -7.48
N VAL A 365 -2.45 29.46 -7.49
CA VAL A 365 -2.46 28.62 -8.70
C VAL A 365 -3.85 28.03 -8.88
N ARG A 366 -4.57 28.52 -9.89
CA ARG A 366 -6.01 28.29 -10.07
C ARG A 366 -6.36 26.98 -10.77
N SER A 367 -5.55 26.60 -11.75
CA SER A 367 -5.74 25.39 -12.56
C SER A 367 -5.23 24.15 -11.83
N TRP A 368 -5.72 22.98 -12.23
CA TRP A 368 -5.13 21.71 -11.82
C TRP A 368 -3.65 21.60 -12.24
N ILE A 369 -2.87 20.84 -11.47
CA ILE A 369 -1.46 20.55 -11.72
C ILE A 369 -1.30 19.04 -11.55
N SER A 370 -0.55 18.42 -12.46
CA SER A 370 -0.18 17.01 -12.39
C SER A 370 0.56 16.69 -11.10
N ARG A 371 0.35 15.50 -10.54
CA ARG A 371 1.09 14.99 -9.38
C ARG A 371 2.61 14.96 -9.62
N PHE A 372 3.03 14.90 -10.88
CA PHE A 372 4.45 14.96 -11.26
C PHE A 372 5.04 16.38 -11.22
N GLU A 373 4.22 17.43 -11.21
CA GLU A 373 4.66 18.83 -11.29
C GLU A 373 4.43 19.62 -9.98
N ILE A 374 3.94 18.93 -8.94
CA ILE A 374 3.42 19.54 -7.72
C ILE A 374 4.50 20.00 -6.74
N TRP A 375 5.72 19.47 -6.90
CA TRP A 375 6.84 19.57 -5.95
C TRP A 375 7.17 20.99 -5.46
N PRO A 376 7.16 22.05 -6.30
CA PRO A 376 7.55 23.39 -5.85
C PRO A 376 6.58 24.00 -4.84
N TYR A 377 5.34 23.51 -4.81
CA TYR A 377 4.27 24.08 -4.00
C TYR A 377 4.13 23.39 -2.64
N LEU A 378 4.68 22.19 -2.48
CA LEU A 378 4.42 21.33 -1.32
C LEU A 378 4.91 21.92 -0.01
N GLU A 379 6.02 22.65 0.00
CA GLU A 379 6.54 23.26 1.22
C GLU A 379 5.59 24.34 1.76
N ASN A 380 5.18 25.29 0.91
CA ASN A 380 4.22 26.33 1.29
C ASN A 380 2.87 25.72 1.64
N PHE A 381 2.42 24.73 0.86
CA PHE A 381 1.20 23.98 1.16
C PHE A 381 1.25 23.34 2.55
N ALA A 382 2.38 22.73 2.94
CA ALA A 382 2.56 22.14 4.27
C ALA A 382 2.36 23.17 5.38
N HIS A 383 2.84 24.40 5.20
CA HIS A 383 2.66 25.46 6.20
C HIS A 383 1.20 25.93 6.27
N ASP A 384 0.57 26.13 5.11
CA ASP A 384 -0.80 26.62 5.05
C ASP A 384 -1.81 25.57 5.55
N ILE A 385 -1.63 24.29 5.19
CA ILE A 385 -2.50 23.20 5.66
C ILE A 385 -2.28 22.89 7.13
N GLU A 386 -1.05 22.99 7.65
CA GLU A 386 -0.78 22.88 9.09
C GLU A 386 -1.55 23.96 9.86
N ARG A 387 -1.44 25.22 9.43
CA ARG A 387 -2.15 26.33 10.08
C ARG A 387 -3.67 26.12 10.09
N GLU A 388 -4.23 25.73 8.94
CA GLU A 388 -5.67 25.47 8.83
C GLU A 388 -6.08 24.25 9.67
N ALA A 389 -5.31 23.16 9.64
CA ALA A 389 -5.57 21.98 10.44
C ALA A 389 -5.54 22.28 11.95
N LEU A 390 -4.55 23.04 12.43
CA LEU A 390 -4.47 23.44 13.84
C LEU A 390 -5.68 24.28 14.26
N ALA A 391 -6.15 25.18 13.39
CA ALA A 391 -7.34 25.98 13.64
C ALA A 391 -8.61 25.12 13.68
N GLN A 392 -8.79 24.23 12.69
CA GLN A 392 -9.96 23.36 12.60
C GLN A 392 -9.99 22.30 13.71
N LEU A 393 -8.86 21.76 14.12
CA LEU A 393 -8.76 20.77 15.20
C LEU A 393 -8.81 21.38 16.60
N SER A 394 -8.73 22.72 16.71
CA SER A 394 -8.54 23.43 17.98
C SER A 394 -7.37 22.85 18.79
N GLY A 395 -6.23 22.63 18.13
CA GLY A 395 -5.05 22.01 18.72
C GLY A 395 -4.27 21.13 17.74
N ARG A 396 -3.22 20.49 18.24
CA ARG A 396 -2.39 19.57 17.44
C ARG A 396 -3.16 18.28 17.11
N PRO A 397 -2.95 17.68 15.93
CA PRO A 397 -3.36 16.29 15.68
C PRO A 397 -2.56 15.33 16.58
N ASP A 398 -3.17 14.19 16.89
CA ASP A 398 -2.52 13.09 17.62
C ASP A 398 -1.76 12.15 16.67
N LEU A 399 -2.13 12.13 15.39
CA LEU A 399 -1.48 11.37 14.33
C LEU A 399 -1.64 12.08 12.98
N VAL A 400 -0.56 12.08 12.19
CA VAL A 400 -0.55 12.54 10.80
C VAL A 400 -0.36 11.32 9.88
N ILE A 401 -1.21 11.19 8.87
CA ILE A 401 -1.15 10.10 7.88
C ILE A 401 -0.85 10.70 6.50
N GLY A 402 0.34 10.44 5.98
CA GLY A 402 0.71 10.76 4.61
C GLY A 402 0.18 9.72 3.62
N ASN A 403 -0.26 10.16 2.45
CA ASN A 403 -0.67 9.29 1.35
C ASN A 403 0.08 9.68 0.08
N TYR A 404 0.67 8.69 -0.60
CA TYR A 404 1.50 8.87 -1.79
C TYR A 404 2.73 9.76 -1.54
N SER A 405 3.58 9.96 -2.55
CA SER A 405 4.86 10.68 -2.42
C SER A 405 4.70 12.11 -1.87
N ASP A 406 3.76 12.87 -2.42
CA ASP A 406 3.51 14.26 -2.05
C ASP A 406 2.88 14.41 -0.66
N GLY A 407 1.85 13.61 -0.36
CA GLY A 407 1.22 13.59 0.96
C GLY A 407 2.16 13.08 2.05
N ASN A 408 3.00 12.08 1.76
CA ASN A 408 4.01 11.60 2.68
C ASN A 408 5.10 12.65 2.95
N LEU A 409 5.53 13.40 1.93
CA LEU A 409 6.49 14.49 2.14
C LEU A 409 5.89 15.61 3.00
N VAL A 410 4.65 16.03 2.70
CA VAL A 410 3.95 17.03 3.52
C VAL A 410 3.77 16.53 4.96
N ALA A 411 3.44 15.24 5.14
CA ALA A 411 3.33 14.61 6.45
C ALA A 411 4.66 14.69 7.21
N SER A 412 5.79 14.41 6.57
CA SER A 412 7.13 14.52 7.18
C SER A 412 7.45 15.94 7.64
N LEU A 413 7.12 16.94 6.80
CA LEU A 413 7.37 18.35 7.14
C LEU A 413 6.55 18.82 8.34
N ILE A 414 5.28 18.42 8.41
CA ILE A 414 4.37 18.78 9.51
C ILE A 414 4.75 18.00 10.77
N SER A 415 4.82 16.67 10.69
CA SER A 415 5.17 15.76 11.80
C SER A 415 6.40 16.24 12.56
N LYS A 416 7.47 16.57 11.83
CA LYS A 416 8.71 17.09 12.39
C LYS A 416 8.51 18.41 13.14
N ARG A 417 7.74 19.35 12.57
CA ARG A 417 7.59 20.70 13.13
C ARG A 417 6.76 20.73 14.40
N ILE A 418 5.69 19.96 14.45
CA ILE A 418 4.75 19.94 15.58
C ILE A 418 4.93 18.73 16.51
N GLY A 419 5.87 17.83 16.19
CA GLY A 419 6.25 16.69 17.04
C GLY A 419 5.16 15.64 17.18
N VAL A 420 4.47 15.29 16.09
CA VAL A 420 3.33 14.35 16.07
C VAL A 420 3.76 13.00 15.48
N THR A 421 3.09 11.90 15.86
CA THR A 421 3.35 10.60 15.25
C THR A 421 2.96 10.61 13.77
N GLN A 422 3.80 10.02 12.92
CA GLN A 422 3.62 9.95 11.47
C GLN A 422 3.44 8.51 10.98
N CYS A 423 2.38 8.32 10.20
CA CYS A 423 2.16 7.13 9.39
C CYS A 423 2.32 7.50 7.91
N ASN A 424 2.97 6.64 7.13
CA ASN A 424 2.97 6.76 5.66
C ASN A 424 2.25 5.58 5.02
N ILE A 425 1.48 5.89 3.97
CA ILE A 425 0.86 4.92 3.06
C ILE A 425 1.29 5.30 1.65
N ALA A 426 2.10 4.48 0.98
CA ALA A 426 2.59 4.82 -0.35
C ALA A 426 1.50 4.74 -1.43
N HIS A 427 0.57 3.78 -1.33
CA HIS A 427 -0.38 3.37 -2.39
C HIS A 427 0.29 2.78 -3.63
N ALA A 428 1.32 3.45 -4.15
CA ALA A 428 2.19 2.98 -5.21
C ALA A 428 3.54 3.71 -5.13
N LEU A 429 4.62 3.02 -5.51
CA LEU A 429 5.93 3.63 -5.71
C LEU A 429 6.31 3.60 -7.19
N GLU A 430 6.45 4.78 -7.80
CA GLU A 430 6.59 4.90 -9.26
C GLU A 430 7.88 4.27 -9.78
N GLN A 431 8.94 4.17 -8.97
CA GLN A 431 10.18 3.50 -9.38
C GLN A 431 9.97 2.03 -9.79
N SER A 432 9.00 1.34 -9.18
CA SER A 432 8.67 -0.04 -9.51
C SER A 432 7.81 -0.17 -10.78
N LYS A 433 7.13 0.91 -11.18
CA LYS A 433 6.22 0.94 -12.34
C LYS A 433 6.92 1.35 -13.62
N TYR A 434 7.89 2.26 -13.53
CA TYR A 434 8.69 2.72 -14.66
C TYR A 434 10.06 2.05 -14.62
N LEU A 435 10.21 0.98 -15.37
CA LEU A 435 11.42 0.16 -15.36
C LEU A 435 12.67 1.01 -15.68
N HIS A 436 13.69 0.91 -14.82
CA HIS A 436 14.95 1.65 -14.91
C HIS A 436 14.81 3.19 -14.94
N SER A 437 13.68 3.73 -14.52
CA SER A 437 13.44 5.17 -14.46
C SER A 437 14.46 5.93 -13.61
N ALA A 438 15.01 5.31 -12.56
CA ALA A 438 16.06 5.93 -11.76
C ALA A 438 17.38 6.04 -12.54
N LEU A 439 17.75 5.01 -13.31
CA LEU A 439 18.95 5.03 -14.15
C LEU A 439 18.81 6.04 -15.30
N HIS A 440 17.64 6.09 -15.93
CA HIS A 440 17.30 6.95 -17.06
C HIS A 440 16.49 8.19 -16.65
N TRP A 441 16.66 8.68 -15.43
CA TRP A 441 15.79 9.71 -14.87
C TRP A 441 15.79 11.00 -15.68
N ARG A 442 16.95 11.38 -16.25
CA ARG A 442 17.10 12.59 -17.07
C ARG A 442 16.24 12.58 -18.34
N GLU A 443 16.08 11.41 -18.96
CA GLU A 443 15.27 11.23 -20.17
C GLU A 443 13.77 11.38 -19.84
N ASN A 444 13.40 11.02 -18.60
CA ASN A 444 12.04 11.07 -18.08
C ASN A 444 11.71 12.40 -17.39
N GLU A 445 12.72 13.26 -17.18
CA GLU A 445 12.63 14.42 -16.31
C GLU A 445 11.66 15.48 -16.84
N ALA A 446 11.58 15.67 -18.17
CA ALA A 446 10.68 16.64 -18.78
C ALA A 446 9.19 16.31 -18.60
N GLN A 447 8.86 15.06 -18.28
CA GLN A 447 7.49 14.58 -18.15
C GLN A 447 7.11 14.22 -16.71
N TYR A 448 8.02 13.59 -15.96
CA TYR A 448 7.67 12.93 -14.69
C TYR A 448 8.37 13.50 -13.46
N HIS A 449 9.45 14.28 -13.62
CA HIS A 449 10.20 14.86 -12.51
C HIS A 449 10.59 13.86 -11.41
N PHE A 450 11.10 12.69 -11.83
CA PHE A 450 11.43 11.59 -10.92
C PHE A 450 12.53 11.94 -9.91
N ASN A 451 13.39 12.92 -10.21
CA ASN A 451 14.36 13.42 -9.25
C ASN A 451 13.70 13.91 -7.94
N CYS A 452 12.62 14.67 -8.03
CA CYS A 452 11.87 15.22 -6.91
C CYS A 452 11.10 14.10 -6.23
N GLN A 453 10.44 13.24 -7.03
CA GLN A 453 9.62 12.16 -6.49
C GLN A 453 10.45 11.15 -5.69
N TYR A 454 11.54 10.61 -6.26
CA TYR A 454 12.34 9.57 -5.59
C TYR A 454 13.10 10.12 -4.38
N THR A 455 13.49 11.39 -4.43
CA THR A 455 14.03 12.11 -3.27
C THR A 455 12.97 12.26 -2.18
N ALA A 456 11.75 12.69 -2.53
CA ALA A 456 10.64 12.83 -1.59
C ALA A 456 10.27 11.48 -0.94
N ASP A 457 10.22 10.40 -1.73
CA ASP A 457 9.96 9.05 -1.25
C ASP A 457 11.01 8.59 -0.24
N LEU A 458 12.30 8.79 -0.54
CA LEU A 458 13.40 8.45 0.37
C LEU A 458 13.33 9.23 1.69
N ILE A 459 13.04 10.53 1.60
CA ILE A 459 12.86 11.37 2.79
C ILE A 459 11.70 10.84 3.62
N ALA A 460 10.55 10.64 2.97
CA ALA A 460 9.32 10.20 3.60
C ALA A 460 9.46 8.84 4.29
N MET A 461 9.97 7.82 3.61
CA MET A 461 10.07 6.45 4.16
C MET A 461 11.00 6.38 5.38
N ASN A 462 12.04 7.21 5.41
CA ASN A 462 12.97 7.28 6.54
C ASN A 462 12.50 8.22 7.66
N SER A 463 11.57 9.14 7.38
CA SER A 463 10.95 10.03 8.38
C SER A 463 9.79 9.38 9.13
N ALA A 464 9.12 8.40 8.54
CA ALA A 464 7.92 7.79 9.12
C ALA A 464 8.22 7.03 10.43
N ASP A 465 7.35 7.21 11.43
CA ASP A 465 7.39 6.39 12.65
C ASP A 465 6.92 4.95 12.35
N PHE A 466 5.93 4.81 11.46
CA PHE A 466 5.51 3.53 10.90
C PHE A 466 4.96 3.66 9.47
N ILE A 467 5.06 2.59 8.70
CA ILE A 467 4.61 2.50 7.32
C ILE A 467 3.54 1.41 7.24
N ILE A 468 2.42 1.74 6.57
CA ILE A 468 1.38 0.79 6.26
C ILE A 468 1.42 0.42 4.79
N THR A 469 1.44 -0.88 4.53
CA THR A 469 1.30 -1.46 3.20
C THR A 469 0.04 -2.33 3.13
N SER A 470 -0.52 -2.48 1.95
CA SER A 470 -1.71 -3.31 1.75
C SER A 470 -1.35 -4.80 1.69
N THR A 471 -0.14 -5.11 1.23
CA THR A 471 0.37 -6.47 0.99
C THR A 471 1.82 -6.62 1.44
N TYR A 472 2.26 -7.87 1.58
CA TYR A 472 3.66 -8.23 1.76
C TYR A 472 4.47 -7.92 0.49
N GLN A 473 3.89 -8.17 -0.68
CA GLN A 473 4.48 -7.96 -2.00
C GLN A 473 4.87 -6.49 -2.22
N GLU A 474 4.11 -5.55 -1.68
CA GLU A 474 4.48 -4.13 -1.68
C GLU A 474 5.82 -3.86 -0.99
N ILE A 475 6.13 -4.60 0.10
CA ILE A 475 7.41 -4.45 0.83
C ILE A 475 8.52 -5.26 0.15
N ALA A 476 8.30 -6.56 0.03
CA ALA A 476 9.34 -7.57 -0.20
C ALA A 476 9.09 -8.45 -1.45
N GLY A 477 8.06 -8.14 -2.23
CA GLY A 477 7.80 -8.83 -3.48
C GLY A 477 7.46 -10.30 -3.28
N THR A 478 8.06 -11.16 -4.10
CA THR A 478 7.95 -12.62 -3.99
C THR A 478 9.35 -13.24 -3.83
N SER A 479 9.46 -14.57 -3.90
CA SER A 479 10.78 -15.23 -4.01
C SER A 479 11.55 -14.80 -5.27
N HIS A 480 10.86 -14.47 -6.36
CA HIS A 480 11.48 -14.22 -7.66
C HIS A 480 11.39 -12.77 -8.13
N THR A 481 10.45 -12.00 -7.61
CA THR A 481 10.20 -10.61 -8.01
C THR A 481 10.49 -9.66 -6.86
N VAL A 482 11.13 -8.53 -7.16
CA VAL A 482 11.47 -7.48 -6.20
C VAL A 482 10.21 -6.79 -5.67
N GLY A 483 10.20 -6.42 -4.38
CA GLY A 483 9.13 -5.61 -3.77
C GLY A 483 9.21 -4.13 -4.16
N GLN A 484 8.12 -3.38 -3.97
CA GLN A 484 8.12 -1.95 -4.33
C GLN A 484 9.04 -1.14 -3.42
N TYR A 485 8.97 -1.33 -2.10
CA TYR A 485 9.92 -0.68 -1.18
C TYR A 485 11.34 -1.22 -1.37
N GLU A 486 11.49 -2.51 -1.70
CA GLU A 486 12.80 -3.12 -1.97
C GLU A 486 13.56 -2.46 -3.12
N THR A 487 12.87 -1.90 -4.14
CA THR A 487 13.58 -1.16 -5.20
C THR A 487 14.30 0.09 -4.68
N TYR A 488 13.90 0.62 -3.52
CA TYR A 488 14.57 1.77 -2.90
C TYR A 488 15.73 1.36 -1.98
N GLN A 489 16.00 0.06 -1.80
CA GLN A 489 17.12 -0.41 -0.99
C GLN A 489 18.45 0.02 -1.61
N ASN A 490 18.63 -0.23 -2.91
CA ASN A 490 19.83 0.11 -3.66
C ASN A 490 19.47 0.57 -5.08
N TYR A 491 19.83 1.80 -5.44
CA TYR A 491 19.65 2.29 -6.81
C TYR A 491 20.56 3.50 -7.07
N THR A 492 20.63 3.96 -8.32
CA THR A 492 21.42 5.14 -8.68
C THR A 492 20.65 6.06 -9.62
N MET A 493 20.86 7.36 -9.46
CA MET A 493 20.39 8.42 -10.36
C MET A 493 21.63 9.12 -10.93
N PRO A 494 22.14 8.70 -12.11
CA PRO A 494 23.42 9.17 -12.62
C PRO A 494 23.53 10.70 -12.70
N GLY A 495 24.60 11.22 -12.09
CA GLY A 495 24.87 12.65 -11.99
C GLY A 495 23.98 13.42 -11.00
N LEU A 496 23.29 12.71 -10.09
CA LEU A 496 22.58 13.30 -8.95
C LEU A 496 23.10 12.69 -7.63
N TYR A 497 22.73 11.45 -7.33
CA TYR A 497 23.21 10.69 -6.16
C TYR A 497 23.09 9.18 -6.39
N ARG A 498 23.77 8.41 -5.54
CA ARG A 498 23.70 6.95 -5.46
C ARG A 498 23.13 6.54 -4.11
N VAL A 499 22.25 5.55 -4.08
CA VAL A 499 21.60 5.05 -2.87
C VAL A 499 22.17 3.67 -2.55
N LEU A 500 22.97 3.60 -1.49
CA LEU A 500 23.62 2.37 -1.05
C LEU A 500 22.76 1.57 -0.09
N ASN A 501 22.05 2.24 0.83
CA ASN A 501 21.07 1.61 1.71
C ASN A 501 19.94 2.62 1.95
N GLY A 502 18.93 2.65 1.07
CA GLY A 502 17.84 3.62 1.14
C GLY A 502 16.73 3.23 2.12
N ILE A 503 16.45 1.94 2.27
CA ILE A 503 15.45 1.40 3.18
C ILE A 503 15.81 -0.03 3.59
N ASP A 504 15.45 -0.42 4.81
CA ASP A 504 15.60 -1.79 5.31
C ASP A 504 14.23 -2.46 5.43
N LEU A 505 14.00 -3.55 4.71
CA LEU A 505 12.73 -4.27 4.73
C LEU A 505 12.45 -4.94 6.09
N PHE A 506 13.49 -5.17 6.88
CA PHE A 506 13.41 -5.75 8.21
C PHE A 506 13.24 -4.70 9.31
N ASP A 507 13.03 -3.45 8.94
CA ASP A 507 12.72 -2.39 9.89
C ASP A 507 11.34 -2.65 10.53
N PRO A 508 11.24 -2.59 11.88
CA PRO A 508 9.98 -2.78 12.58
C PRO A 508 8.95 -1.69 12.29
N LYS A 509 9.25 -0.64 11.50
CA LYS A 509 8.27 0.35 11.08
C LYS A 509 7.24 -0.21 10.07
N PHE A 510 7.58 -1.26 9.32
CA PHE A 510 6.67 -1.84 8.32
C PHE A 510 5.56 -2.69 8.93
N ASN A 511 4.31 -2.37 8.60
CA ASN A 511 3.13 -3.10 9.02
C ASN A 511 2.16 -3.33 7.85
N ILE A 512 1.79 -4.58 7.62
CA ILE A 512 0.78 -4.91 6.61
C ILE A 512 -0.61 -4.72 7.23
N VAL A 513 -1.36 -3.74 6.76
CA VAL A 513 -2.76 -3.50 7.17
C VAL A 513 -3.60 -3.41 5.90
N SER A 514 -4.18 -4.55 5.52
CA SER A 514 -4.92 -4.66 4.27
C SER A 514 -6.26 -3.89 4.36
N PRO A 515 -6.62 -3.10 3.35
CA PRO A 515 -7.92 -2.44 3.29
C PRO A 515 -9.05 -3.44 3.02
N GLY A 516 -10.28 -2.93 3.00
CA GLY A 516 -11.46 -3.74 2.69
C GLY A 516 -12.36 -3.12 1.64
N ALA A 517 -13.52 -3.75 1.45
CA ALA A 517 -14.63 -3.20 0.71
C ALA A 517 -15.60 -2.50 1.68
N ASP A 518 -16.30 -1.46 1.22
CA ASP A 518 -17.37 -0.82 2.00
C ASP A 518 -18.48 -1.84 2.25
N ALA A 519 -18.67 -2.22 3.52
CA ALA A 519 -19.61 -3.27 3.90
C ALA A 519 -21.08 -2.87 3.68
N GLU A 520 -21.39 -1.58 3.52
CA GLU A 520 -22.74 -1.11 3.19
C GLU A 520 -23.05 -1.25 1.70
N VAL A 521 -22.03 -1.19 0.85
CA VAL A 521 -22.17 -1.29 -0.60
C VAL A 521 -21.98 -2.74 -1.08
N TYR A 522 -20.93 -3.40 -0.60
CA TYR A 522 -20.48 -4.72 -1.04
C TYR A 522 -20.68 -5.72 0.09
N PHE A 523 -21.71 -6.55 -0.07
CA PHE A 523 -22.11 -7.57 0.88
C PHE A 523 -22.65 -8.78 0.12
N SER A 524 -22.70 -9.92 0.81
CA SER A 524 -23.10 -11.21 0.23
C SER A 524 -24.42 -11.12 -0.54
N TYR A 525 -24.43 -11.66 -1.76
CA TYR A 525 -25.64 -11.79 -2.57
C TYR A 525 -26.77 -12.58 -1.86
N LEU A 526 -26.43 -13.39 -0.85
CA LEU A 526 -27.36 -14.15 -0.01
C LEU A 526 -28.15 -13.29 0.97
N ASP A 527 -27.70 -12.06 1.24
CA ASP A 527 -28.39 -11.13 2.14
C ASP A 527 -29.56 -10.42 1.43
N GLY A 528 -30.65 -11.17 1.27
CA GLY A 528 -31.85 -10.74 0.54
C GLY A 528 -32.55 -9.49 1.08
N GLU A 529 -32.39 -9.20 2.37
CA GLU A 529 -33.02 -8.05 3.05
C GLU A 529 -32.32 -6.73 2.69
N ARG A 530 -31.00 -6.76 2.49
CA ARG A 530 -30.20 -5.58 2.13
C ARG A 530 -30.19 -5.29 0.63
N ARG A 531 -30.69 -6.19 -0.22
CA ARG A 531 -30.70 -6.03 -1.69
C ARG A 531 -31.45 -4.78 -2.12
N LEU A 532 -30.83 -3.99 -2.99
CA LEU A 532 -31.43 -2.78 -3.54
C LEU A 532 -32.30 -3.11 -4.76
N LYS A 533 -33.45 -3.75 -4.52
CA LYS A 533 -34.34 -4.26 -5.58
C LYS A 533 -34.82 -3.20 -6.56
N THR A 534 -34.85 -1.93 -6.16
CA THR A 534 -35.20 -0.79 -7.03
C THR A 534 -34.19 -0.56 -8.15
N LEU A 535 -32.95 -1.03 -8.01
CA LEU A 535 -31.90 -0.92 -9.04
C LEU A 535 -31.94 -2.06 -10.06
N LEU A 536 -32.71 -3.13 -9.81
CA LEU A 536 -32.77 -4.28 -10.71
C LEU A 536 -33.22 -3.93 -12.14
N PRO A 537 -34.24 -3.08 -12.36
CA PRO A 537 -34.62 -2.68 -13.72
C PRO A 537 -33.50 -1.94 -14.45
N ASP A 538 -32.72 -1.11 -13.74
CA ASP A 538 -31.57 -0.43 -14.33
C ASP A 538 -30.45 -1.40 -14.68
N ILE A 539 -30.18 -2.39 -13.83
CA ILE A 539 -29.22 -3.47 -14.12
C ILE A 539 -29.68 -4.30 -15.32
N GLU A 540 -30.95 -4.70 -15.36
CA GLU A 540 -31.49 -5.47 -16.49
C GLU A 540 -31.42 -4.67 -17.80
N ARG A 541 -31.71 -3.37 -17.77
CA ARG A 541 -31.53 -2.48 -18.92
C ARG A 541 -30.07 -2.36 -19.33
N LEU A 542 -29.15 -2.18 -18.38
CA LEU A 542 -27.70 -2.08 -18.62
C LEU A 542 -27.14 -3.34 -19.27
N LEU A 543 -27.58 -4.52 -18.84
CA LEU A 543 -27.04 -5.81 -19.28
C LEU A 543 -27.75 -6.38 -20.52
N TYR A 544 -29.06 -6.22 -20.61
CA TYR A 544 -29.92 -6.94 -21.55
C TYR A 544 -30.78 -6.03 -22.43
N GLY A 545 -30.89 -4.73 -22.11
CA GLY A 545 -31.65 -3.79 -22.92
C GLY A 545 -31.01 -3.52 -24.28
N ASP A 546 -31.83 -3.19 -25.27
CA ASP A 546 -31.36 -2.74 -26.59
C ASP A 546 -30.60 -1.41 -26.48
N ASP A 547 -31.06 -0.52 -25.59
CA ASP A 547 -30.39 0.73 -25.21
C ASP A 547 -30.15 0.75 -23.68
N PRO A 548 -28.90 0.60 -23.22
CA PRO A 548 -28.55 0.66 -21.80
C PRO A 548 -28.53 2.08 -21.22
N GLY A 549 -28.69 3.13 -22.04
CA GLY A 549 -28.63 4.54 -21.63
C GLY A 549 -27.23 5.04 -21.28
N VAL A 550 -26.19 4.29 -21.64
CA VAL A 550 -24.77 4.65 -21.53
C VAL A 550 -24.06 4.19 -22.79
N PRO A 551 -22.93 4.78 -23.22
CA PRO A 551 -22.17 4.29 -24.37
C PRO A 551 -21.87 2.79 -24.25
N TRP A 552 -22.18 2.01 -25.27
CA TRP A 552 -22.01 0.56 -25.25
C TRP A 552 -21.67 -0.01 -26.62
N ARG A 553 -21.21 -1.26 -26.60
CA ARG A 553 -21.10 -2.12 -27.78
C ARG A 553 -21.43 -3.56 -27.40
N GLY A 554 -22.00 -4.32 -28.33
CA GLY A 554 -22.35 -5.71 -28.06
C GLY A 554 -23.71 -5.88 -27.39
N HIS A 555 -24.15 -7.12 -27.37
CA HIS A 555 -25.38 -7.60 -26.74
C HIS A 555 -25.24 -9.10 -26.46
N PHE A 556 -26.20 -9.67 -25.74
CA PHE A 556 -26.25 -11.11 -25.48
C PHE A 556 -27.40 -11.74 -26.26
N ILE A 557 -27.10 -12.70 -27.14
CA ILE A 557 -28.12 -13.51 -27.83
C ILE A 557 -28.80 -14.47 -26.84
N ASP A 558 -28.03 -15.05 -25.92
CA ASP A 558 -28.53 -15.94 -24.89
C ASP A 558 -28.29 -15.31 -23.49
N PRO A 559 -29.23 -14.52 -22.96
CA PRO A 559 -29.08 -13.86 -21.66
C PRO A 559 -29.20 -14.82 -20.46
N ALA A 560 -29.54 -16.11 -20.69
CA ALA A 560 -29.63 -17.10 -19.62
C ALA A 560 -28.26 -17.64 -19.19
N LYS A 561 -27.23 -17.50 -20.03
CA LYS A 561 -25.86 -17.93 -19.72
C LYS A 561 -25.28 -17.14 -18.53
N PRO A 562 -24.42 -17.78 -17.72
CA PRO A 562 -23.67 -17.08 -16.68
C PRO A 562 -22.78 -16.00 -17.30
N LEU A 563 -22.44 -15.00 -16.50
CA LEU A 563 -21.60 -13.87 -16.91
C LEU A 563 -20.17 -14.04 -16.41
N ILE A 564 -19.21 -13.82 -17.31
CA ILE A 564 -17.84 -13.49 -16.98
C ILE A 564 -17.79 -11.97 -16.88
N PHE A 565 -17.61 -11.44 -15.68
CA PHE A 565 -17.66 -10.01 -15.41
C PHE A 565 -16.27 -9.46 -15.12
N THR A 566 -15.92 -8.33 -15.73
CA THR A 566 -14.76 -7.53 -15.33
C THR A 566 -15.11 -6.05 -15.33
N MET A 567 -14.51 -5.31 -14.40
CA MET A 567 -14.65 -3.86 -14.31
C MET A 567 -13.31 -3.24 -13.90
N ALA A 568 -12.77 -2.37 -14.76
CA ALA A 568 -11.54 -1.63 -14.50
C ALA A 568 -11.40 -0.43 -15.44
N ARG A 569 -10.36 0.38 -15.25
CA ARG A 569 -9.92 1.32 -16.29
C ARG A 569 -9.40 0.54 -17.50
N LEU A 570 -9.49 1.14 -18.68
CA LEU A 570 -8.98 0.55 -19.91
C LEU A 570 -7.57 1.09 -20.19
N ASP A 571 -6.57 0.32 -19.75
CA ASP A 571 -5.15 0.57 -19.96
C ASP A 571 -4.42 -0.77 -20.23
N LEU A 572 -3.18 -0.72 -20.73
CA LEU A 572 -2.44 -1.90 -21.16
C LEU A 572 -2.10 -2.82 -19.99
N VAL A 573 -1.96 -2.26 -18.79
CA VAL A 573 -1.68 -3.01 -17.57
C VAL A 573 -2.91 -3.78 -17.12
N LYS A 574 -4.12 -3.19 -17.20
CA LYS A 574 -5.38 -3.85 -16.85
C LYS A 574 -5.80 -4.93 -17.84
N ASN A 575 -5.35 -4.84 -19.09
CA ASN A 575 -5.40 -5.95 -20.06
C ASN A 575 -6.82 -6.51 -20.29
N LEU A 576 -7.82 -5.62 -20.34
CA LEU A 576 -9.21 -6.00 -20.62
C LEU A 576 -9.38 -6.54 -22.05
N THR A 577 -8.61 -5.98 -22.99
CA THR A 577 -8.50 -6.45 -24.39
C THR A 577 -7.98 -7.89 -24.45
N GLY A 578 -6.95 -8.22 -23.66
CA GLY A 578 -6.44 -9.58 -23.52
C GLY A 578 -7.52 -10.57 -23.10
N LEU A 579 -8.32 -10.24 -22.08
CA LEU A 579 -9.43 -11.10 -21.66
C LEU A 579 -10.46 -11.33 -22.76
N ALA A 580 -10.80 -10.29 -23.53
CA ALA A 580 -11.72 -10.42 -24.66
C ALA A 580 -11.17 -11.38 -25.72
N ALA A 581 -9.87 -11.30 -26.03
CA ALA A 581 -9.21 -12.24 -26.95
C ALA A 581 -9.21 -13.68 -26.40
N TRP A 582 -8.87 -13.88 -25.12
CA TRP A 582 -8.84 -15.22 -24.51
C TRP A 582 -10.23 -15.88 -24.50
N PHE A 583 -11.26 -15.10 -24.18
CA PHE A 583 -12.65 -15.53 -24.25
C PHE A 583 -13.03 -15.98 -25.66
N ALA A 584 -12.64 -15.19 -26.66
CA ALA A 584 -12.98 -15.44 -28.05
C ALA A 584 -12.29 -16.69 -28.64
N GLN A 585 -11.02 -16.90 -28.26
CA GLN A 585 -10.20 -18.00 -28.77
C GLN A 585 -10.55 -19.35 -28.12
N CYS A 586 -11.21 -19.35 -26.96
CA CYS A 586 -11.66 -20.55 -26.29
C CYS A 586 -13.15 -20.82 -26.54
N ALA A 587 -13.46 -21.67 -27.52
CA ALA A 587 -14.84 -22.05 -27.85
C ALA A 587 -15.59 -22.63 -26.62
N ARG A 588 -14.92 -23.50 -25.85
CA ARG A 588 -15.50 -24.08 -24.61
C ARG A 588 -15.94 -23.00 -23.62
N LEU A 589 -15.20 -21.91 -23.50
CA LEU A 589 -15.52 -20.80 -22.60
C LEU A 589 -16.65 -19.93 -23.15
N SER A 590 -16.55 -19.51 -24.41
CA SER A 590 -17.54 -18.65 -25.07
C SER A 590 -18.87 -19.35 -25.36
N ASP A 591 -18.89 -20.68 -25.40
CA ASP A 591 -20.12 -21.46 -25.44
C ASP A 591 -20.79 -21.56 -24.05
N ALA A 592 -19.99 -21.62 -22.97
CA ALA A 592 -20.48 -21.80 -21.61
C ALA A 592 -20.99 -20.51 -20.94
N ALA A 593 -20.46 -19.34 -21.33
CA ALA A 593 -20.75 -18.07 -20.65
C ALA A 593 -20.75 -16.87 -21.62
N ASN A 594 -21.30 -15.74 -21.16
CA ASN A 594 -21.21 -14.44 -21.84
C ASN A 594 -20.15 -13.55 -21.18
N LEU A 595 -19.53 -12.65 -21.94
CA LEU A 595 -18.52 -11.72 -21.44
C LEU A 595 -19.10 -10.31 -21.22
N LEU A 596 -19.04 -9.80 -20.00
CA LEU A 596 -19.38 -8.43 -19.62
C LEU A 596 -18.10 -7.66 -19.24
N VAL A 597 -17.80 -6.60 -20.00
CA VAL A 597 -16.68 -5.69 -19.73
C VAL A 597 -17.23 -4.30 -19.42
N ILE A 598 -16.86 -3.73 -18.28
CA ILE A 598 -17.15 -2.33 -17.95
C ILE A 598 -15.83 -1.59 -17.77
N GLY A 599 -15.53 -0.66 -18.68
CA GLY A 599 -14.26 0.05 -18.64
C GLY A 599 -14.01 0.91 -19.86
N GLY A 600 -13.34 2.04 -19.63
CA GLY A 600 -12.96 3.01 -20.66
C GLY A 600 -14.13 3.70 -21.35
N HIS A 601 -13.82 4.43 -22.42
CA HIS A 601 -14.81 4.95 -23.36
C HIS A 601 -15.06 3.94 -24.49
N ILE A 602 -16.17 4.07 -25.20
CA ILE A 602 -16.39 3.31 -26.45
C ILE A 602 -15.78 4.02 -27.65
N ASP A 603 -15.90 5.35 -27.72
CA ASP A 603 -15.33 6.14 -28.81
C ASP A 603 -13.90 6.59 -28.45
N PRO A 604 -12.87 6.28 -29.26
CA PRO A 604 -11.52 6.79 -29.05
C PRO A 604 -11.46 8.31 -28.96
N ALA A 605 -12.32 9.03 -29.70
CA ALA A 605 -12.34 10.49 -29.71
C ALA A 605 -12.81 11.09 -28.36
N ALA A 606 -13.48 10.30 -27.52
CA ALA A 606 -13.91 10.73 -26.20
C ALA A 606 -12.78 10.66 -25.15
N SER A 607 -11.65 10.01 -25.45
CA SER A 607 -10.52 9.90 -24.53
C SER A 607 -9.38 10.85 -24.90
N THR A 608 -8.94 11.63 -23.91
CA THR A 608 -7.72 12.43 -24.00
C THR A 608 -6.45 11.61 -23.74
N ASP A 609 -6.58 10.41 -23.16
CA ASP A 609 -5.47 9.53 -22.83
C ASP A 609 -5.03 8.67 -24.03
N GLY A 610 -3.74 8.68 -24.35
CA GLY A 610 -3.22 7.98 -25.54
C GLY A 610 -3.24 6.45 -25.43
N GLU A 611 -3.05 5.92 -24.22
CA GLU A 611 -3.04 4.49 -23.95
C GLU A 611 -4.47 3.94 -24.01
N GLU A 612 -5.42 4.63 -23.37
CA GLU A 612 -6.84 4.28 -23.43
C GLU A 612 -7.34 4.30 -24.88
N ARG A 613 -7.02 5.32 -25.68
CA ARG A 613 -7.39 5.36 -27.11
C ARG A 613 -6.90 4.13 -27.87
N ALA A 614 -5.64 3.74 -27.68
CA ALA A 614 -5.08 2.56 -28.34
C ALA A 614 -5.78 1.28 -27.91
N GLU A 615 -6.10 1.12 -26.62
CA GLU A 615 -6.82 -0.04 -26.10
C GLU A 615 -8.30 -0.07 -26.54
N ILE A 616 -8.94 1.09 -26.74
CA ILE A 616 -10.29 1.20 -27.34
C ILE A 616 -10.25 0.66 -28.77
N ASP A 617 -9.34 1.16 -29.60
CA ASP A 617 -9.17 0.70 -30.99
C ASP A 617 -8.89 -0.80 -31.04
N HIS A 618 -8.04 -1.29 -30.13
CA HIS A 618 -7.71 -2.70 -30.03
C HIS A 618 -8.90 -3.57 -29.60
N MET A 619 -9.70 -3.12 -28.61
CA MET A 619 -10.94 -3.78 -28.22
C MET A 619 -11.91 -3.88 -29.41
N HIS A 620 -12.03 -2.79 -30.19
CA HIS A 620 -12.87 -2.80 -31.39
C HIS A 620 -12.39 -3.82 -32.42
N ALA A 621 -11.07 -3.90 -32.65
CA ALA A 621 -10.45 -4.85 -33.55
C ALA A 621 -10.72 -6.31 -33.12
N ILE A 622 -10.51 -6.64 -31.84
CA ILE A 622 -10.78 -7.98 -31.29
C ILE A 622 -12.25 -8.36 -31.46
N MET A 623 -13.19 -7.47 -31.10
CA MET A 623 -14.61 -7.76 -31.26
C MET A 623 -15.02 -8.02 -32.72
N ASN A 624 -14.39 -7.31 -33.66
CA ASN A 624 -14.61 -7.49 -35.10
C ASN A 624 -14.01 -8.78 -35.63
N GLU A 625 -12.73 -9.03 -35.30
CA GLU A 625 -11.97 -10.20 -35.74
C GLU A 625 -12.65 -11.50 -35.32
N TYR A 626 -13.02 -11.60 -34.04
CA TYR A 626 -13.60 -12.80 -33.47
C TYR A 626 -15.14 -12.84 -33.49
N LYS A 627 -15.79 -11.82 -34.05
CA LYS A 627 -17.26 -11.70 -34.13
C LYS A 627 -17.92 -11.92 -32.75
N LEU A 628 -17.55 -11.07 -31.79
CA LEU A 628 -17.99 -11.16 -30.40
C LEU A 628 -19.40 -10.57 -30.16
N GLU A 629 -19.99 -9.92 -31.16
CA GLU A 629 -21.39 -9.50 -31.12
C GLU A 629 -22.31 -10.69 -30.77
N GLY A 630 -23.21 -10.50 -29.82
CA GLY A 630 -24.12 -11.54 -29.33
C GLY A 630 -23.58 -12.42 -28.20
N ARG A 631 -22.28 -12.34 -27.87
CA ARG A 631 -21.65 -13.08 -26.75
C ARG A 631 -20.90 -12.19 -25.77
N MET A 632 -20.66 -10.95 -26.15
CA MET A 632 -19.98 -9.94 -25.35
C MET A 632 -20.80 -8.66 -25.27
N ARG A 633 -20.75 -8.00 -24.12
CA ARG A 633 -21.25 -6.64 -23.91
C ARG A 633 -20.17 -5.79 -23.25
N TRP A 634 -19.85 -4.68 -23.88
CA TRP A 634 -18.88 -3.70 -23.41
C TRP A 634 -19.59 -2.39 -23.09
N LEU A 635 -19.50 -1.93 -21.84
CA LEU A 635 -20.09 -0.68 -21.38
C LEU A 635 -18.98 0.34 -21.09
N GLY A 636 -19.02 1.47 -21.78
CA GLY A 636 -18.07 2.58 -21.62
C GLY A 636 -18.59 3.58 -20.59
N THR A 637 -18.78 3.12 -19.35
CA THR A 637 -19.34 3.94 -18.26
C THR A 637 -18.64 3.67 -16.93
N ARG A 638 -18.79 4.63 -16.01
CA ARG A 638 -18.45 4.46 -14.60
C ARG A 638 -19.74 4.28 -13.81
N LEU A 639 -19.78 3.23 -12.98
CA LEU A 639 -20.95 2.95 -12.16
C LEU A 639 -20.85 3.68 -10.82
N GLU A 640 -21.97 4.19 -10.34
CA GLU A 640 -22.12 4.63 -8.96
C GLU A 640 -21.99 3.41 -8.02
N LYS A 641 -21.48 3.62 -6.80
CA LYS A 641 -21.10 2.54 -5.87
C LYS A 641 -22.25 1.56 -5.61
N ASN A 642 -23.46 2.02 -5.29
CA ASN A 642 -24.59 1.14 -4.99
C ASN A 642 -25.03 0.33 -6.20
N LEU A 643 -25.04 0.94 -7.39
CA LEU A 643 -25.30 0.24 -8.65
C LEU A 643 -24.24 -0.83 -8.95
N ALA A 644 -22.95 -0.52 -8.73
CA ALA A 644 -21.87 -1.48 -8.87
C ALA A 644 -22.00 -2.66 -7.90
N GLY A 645 -22.28 -2.38 -6.61
CA GLY A 645 -22.48 -3.41 -5.59
C GLY A 645 -23.65 -4.34 -5.94
N GLU A 646 -24.77 -3.79 -6.41
CA GLU A 646 -25.93 -4.59 -6.81
C GLU A 646 -25.67 -5.36 -8.12
N LEU A 647 -24.87 -4.81 -9.04
CA LEU A 647 -24.43 -5.53 -10.24
C LEU A 647 -23.57 -6.76 -9.88
N TYR A 648 -22.60 -6.63 -8.96
CA TYR A 648 -21.80 -7.78 -8.49
C TYR A 648 -22.70 -8.90 -7.96
N ARG A 649 -23.71 -8.55 -7.15
CA ARG A 649 -24.69 -9.52 -6.61
C ARG A 649 -25.59 -10.09 -7.70
N HIS A 650 -26.01 -9.30 -8.68
CA HIS A 650 -26.79 -9.78 -9.83
C HIS A 650 -26.01 -10.81 -10.66
N VAL A 651 -24.70 -10.58 -10.88
CA VAL A 651 -23.82 -11.54 -11.55
C VAL A 651 -23.70 -12.84 -10.73
N ALA A 652 -23.63 -12.73 -9.40
CA ALA A 652 -23.62 -13.89 -8.48
C ALA A 652 -24.95 -14.68 -8.50
N ASP A 653 -26.10 -14.01 -8.61
CA ASP A 653 -27.41 -14.66 -8.77
C ASP A 653 -27.46 -15.52 -10.03
N LYS A 654 -26.76 -15.09 -11.09
CA LYS A 654 -26.62 -15.82 -12.36
C LYS A 654 -25.48 -16.83 -12.39
N ARG A 655 -24.86 -17.12 -11.24
CA ARG A 655 -23.71 -18.04 -11.11
C ARG A 655 -22.54 -17.68 -12.03
N GLY A 656 -22.33 -16.38 -12.23
CA GLY A 656 -21.20 -15.84 -12.99
C GLY A 656 -19.87 -15.93 -12.23
N ILE A 657 -18.83 -15.30 -12.79
CA ILE A 657 -17.53 -15.12 -12.15
C ILE A 657 -17.02 -13.70 -12.37
N PHE A 658 -16.11 -13.24 -11.51
CA PHE A 658 -15.34 -12.02 -11.75
C PHE A 658 -13.94 -12.37 -12.26
N VAL A 659 -13.42 -11.60 -13.21
CA VAL A 659 -12.07 -11.78 -13.75
C VAL A 659 -11.27 -10.47 -13.66
N GLN A 660 -10.07 -10.55 -13.08
CA GLN A 660 -9.07 -9.48 -13.09
C GLN A 660 -7.87 -9.88 -13.96
N PRO A 661 -7.86 -9.53 -15.26
CA PRO A 661 -6.87 -10.00 -16.25
C PRO A 661 -5.59 -9.17 -16.31
N ALA A 662 -5.36 -8.28 -15.35
CA ALA A 662 -4.22 -7.38 -15.35
C ALA A 662 -2.87 -8.13 -15.50
N ARG A 663 -1.96 -7.57 -16.30
CA ARG A 663 -0.57 -8.04 -16.41
C ARG A 663 0.12 -7.98 -15.05
N PHE A 664 -0.21 -6.96 -14.27
CA PHE A 664 0.18 -6.80 -12.87
C PHE A 664 -0.90 -6.02 -12.14
N GLU A 665 -1.28 -6.46 -10.94
CA GLU A 665 -2.24 -5.76 -10.09
C GLU A 665 -1.62 -5.48 -8.73
N ALA A 666 -1.39 -4.20 -8.38
CA ALA A 666 -0.72 -3.85 -7.12
C ALA A 666 -1.48 -4.36 -5.88
N PHE A 667 -2.81 -4.23 -5.88
CA PHE A 667 -3.67 -4.76 -4.81
C PHE A 667 -4.91 -5.44 -5.38
N GLY A 668 -5.80 -4.66 -6.00
CA GLY A 668 -7.05 -5.14 -6.59
C GLY A 668 -8.26 -5.01 -5.67
N LEU A 669 -8.71 -3.78 -5.37
CA LEU A 669 -9.95 -3.56 -4.61
C LEU A 669 -11.16 -4.25 -5.26
N THR A 670 -11.25 -4.26 -6.59
CA THR A 670 -12.33 -4.93 -7.33
C THR A 670 -12.41 -6.43 -7.07
N ILE A 671 -11.30 -7.07 -6.70
CA ILE A 671 -11.28 -8.47 -6.27
C ILE A 671 -11.95 -8.62 -4.91
N ILE A 672 -11.63 -7.73 -3.95
CA ILE A 672 -12.27 -7.73 -2.63
C ILE A 672 -13.76 -7.41 -2.77
N GLU A 673 -14.15 -6.43 -3.59
CA GLU A 673 -15.55 -6.07 -3.86
C GLU A 673 -16.34 -7.25 -4.43
N ALA A 674 -15.77 -7.97 -5.41
CA ALA A 674 -16.36 -9.18 -5.97
C ALA A 674 -16.50 -10.30 -4.92
N MET A 675 -15.42 -10.59 -4.19
CA MET A 675 -15.40 -11.63 -3.15
C MET A 675 -16.37 -11.30 -1.99
N ALA A 676 -16.45 -10.04 -1.57
CA ALA A 676 -17.36 -9.54 -0.54
C ALA A 676 -18.83 -9.68 -0.97
N SER A 677 -19.09 -9.58 -2.27
CA SER A 677 -20.40 -9.80 -2.87
C SER A 677 -20.73 -11.29 -3.05
N GLY A 678 -19.77 -12.18 -2.82
CA GLY A 678 -19.90 -13.64 -2.97
C GLY A 678 -19.68 -14.15 -4.39
N LEU A 679 -19.02 -13.37 -5.26
CA LEU A 679 -18.71 -13.78 -6.62
C LEU A 679 -17.35 -14.51 -6.67
N PRO A 680 -17.26 -15.75 -7.17
CA PRO A 680 -15.97 -16.41 -7.41
C PRO A 680 -15.07 -15.58 -8.33
N VAL A 681 -13.79 -15.47 -7.96
CA VAL A 681 -12.83 -14.62 -8.66
C VAL A 681 -11.73 -15.43 -9.32
N PHE A 682 -11.39 -15.06 -10.55
CA PHE A 682 -10.17 -15.40 -11.25
C PHE A 682 -9.31 -14.14 -11.36
N ALA A 683 -8.06 -14.18 -10.91
CA ALA A 683 -7.17 -13.02 -10.99
C ALA A 683 -5.75 -13.41 -11.42
N THR A 684 -5.02 -12.43 -11.94
CA THR A 684 -3.58 -12.54 -12.21
C THR A 684 -2.80 -13.05 -10.99
N CYS A 685 -1.76 -13.86 -11.23
CA CYS A 685 -0.85 -14.35 -10.21
C CYS A 685 0.26 -13.34 -9.85
N TYR A 686 0.28 -12.17 -10.51
CA TYR A 686 1.26 -11.11 -10.30
C TYR A 686 0.70 -9.94 -9.49
N GLY A 687 1.40 -9.61 -8.40
CA GLY A 687 1.05 -8.52 -7.49
C GLY A 687 0.15 -8.96 -6.32
N GLY A 688 -0.63 -8.03 -5.79
CA GLY A 688 -1.48 -8.23 -4.61
C GLY A 688 -2.53 -9.35 -4.67
N PRO A 689 -3.14 -9.70 -5.83
CA PRO A 689 -4.11 -10.79 -5.88
C PRO A 689 -3.57 -12.14 -5.40
N ARG A 690 -2.25 -12.36 -5.52
CA ARG A 690 -1.56 -13.57 -5.04
C ARG A 690 -1.72 -13.77 -3.53
N GLU A 691 -1.81 -12.68 -2.77
CA GLU A 691 -2.03 -12.73 -1.32
C GLU A 691 -3.51 -12.75 -0.95
N ILE A 692 -4.36 -12.12 -1.76
CA ILE A 692 -5.80 -12.03 -1.50
C ILE A 692 -6.46 -13.40 -1.64
N ILE A 693 -6.19 -14.08 -2.76
CA ILE A 693 -6.85 -15.33 -3.14
C ILE A 693 -6.02 -16.53 -2.70
N GLN A 694 -6.68 -17.54 -2.14
CA GLN A 694 -6.12 -18.87 -1.93
C GLN A 694 -6.56 -19.76 -3.09
N HIS A 695 -5.64 -20.05 -4.00
CA HIS A 695 -5.91 -20.77 -5.25
C HIS A 695 -6.69 -22.08 -5.00
N GLY A 696 -7.82 -22.24 -5.68
CA GLY A 696 -8.72 -23.40 -5.57
C GLY A 696 -9.56 -23.45 -4.29
N ILE A 697 -9.41 -22.49 -3.37
CA ILE A 697 -10.16 -22.42 -2.11
C ILE A 697 -11.10 -21.21 -2.15
N SER A 698 -10.55 -19.99 -2.20
CA SER A 698 -11.34 -18.74 -2.19
C SER A 698 -11.40 -18.04 -3.55
N GLY A 699 -10.86 -18.66 -4.60
CA GLY A 699 -10.77 -18.15 -5.96
C GLY A 699 -9.63 -18.82 -6.73
N TYR A 700 -9.28 -18.30 -7.90
CA TYR A 700 -8.25 -18.87 -8.78
C TYR A 700 -7.24 -17.83 -9.23
N HIS A 701 -6.01 -18.30 -9.46
CA HIS A 701 -4.94 -17.53 -10.06
C HIS A 701 -4.67 -18.02 -11.48
N PHE A 702 -4.26 -17.13 -12.37
CA PHE A 702 -3.74 -17.46 -13.68
C PHE A 702 -2.54 -16.56 -14.04
N ASP A 703 -1.69 -17.02 -14.95
CA ASP A 703 -0.65 -16.19 -15.54
C ASP A 703 -1.26 -15.40 -16.71
N PRO A 704 -1.28 -14.05 -16.68
CA PRO A 704 -1.81 -13.24 -17.78
C PRO A 704 -1.00 -13.35 -19.08
N ASN A 705 0.19 -13.95 -19.05
CA ASN A 705 0.98 -14.22 -20.26
C ASN A 705 0.57 -15.54 -20.94
N ASP A 706 -0.21 -16.39 -20.27
CA ASP A 706 -0.81 -17.62 -20.84
C ASP A 706 -2.34 -17.54 -20.82
N GLY A 707 -2.87 -16.72 -21.72
CA GLY A 707 -4.31 -16.53 -21.88
C GLY A 707 -5.07 -17.80 -22.26
N SER A 708 -4.42 -18.75 -22.94
CA SER A 708 -5.02 -20.02 -23.32
C SER A 708 -5.28 -20.88 -22.08
N ALA A 709 -4.29 -21.01 -21.19
CA ALA A 709 -4.45 -21.69 -19.92
C ALA A 709 -5.48 -20.99 -19.01
N ALA A 710 -5.46 -19.65 -18.97
CA ALA A 710 -6.45 -18.88 -18.21
C ALA A 710 -7.88 -19.16 -18.69
N ALA A 711 -8.11 -19.13 -20.01
CA ALA A 711 -9.42 -19.43 -20.60
C ALA A 711 -9.86 -20.88 -20.38
N ALA A 712 -8.94 -21.84 -20.51
CA ALA A 712 -9.21 -23.24 -20.23
C ALA A 712 -9.62 -23.46 -18.77
N ALA A 713 -8.93 -22.83 -17.81
CA ALA A 713 -9.25 -22.91 -16.39
C ALA A 713 -10.65 -22.36 -16.08
N MET A 714 -11.04 -21.24 -16.70
CA MET A 714 -12.39 -20.69 -16.57
C MET A 714 -13.45 -21.63 -17.19
N ALA A 715 -13.17 -22.22 -18.36
CA ALA A 715 -14.08 -23.17 -19.00
C ALA A 715 -14.27 -24.43 -18.15
N ASP A 716 -13.20 -24.94 -17.55
CA ASP A 716 -13.23 -26.08 -16.65
C ASP A 716 -14.01 -25.76 -15.38
N PHE A 717 -13.89 -24.54 -14.86
CA PHE A 717 -14.69 -24.07 -13.71
C PHE A 717 -16.20 -24.09 -14.01
N PHE A 718 -16.63 -23.55 -15.17
CA PHE A 718 -18.03 -23.61 -15.57
C PHE A 718 -18.50 -25.05 -15.82
N THR A 719 -17.66 -25.89 -16.45
CA THR A 719 -17.96 -27.31 -16.66
C THR A 719 -18.21 -28.03 -15.33
N ARG A 720 -17.34 -27.79 -14.33
CA ARG A 720 -17.49 -28.36 -12.98
C ARG A 720 -18.70 -27.81 -12.24
N SER A 721 -18.98 -26.52 -12.36
CA SER A 721 -20.14 -25.88 -11.75
C SER A 721 -21.46 -26.42 -12.32
N ALA A 722 -21.48 -26.75 -13.62
CA ALA A 722 -22.63 -27.39 -14.25
C ALA A 722 -22.81 -28.86 -13.82
N ALA A 723 -21.72 -29.56 -13.53
CA ALA A 723 -21.74 -30.95 -13.08
C ALA A 723 -22.06 -31.12 -11.58
N ASP A 724 -21.61 -30.18 -10.74
CA ASP A 724 -21.87 -30.12 -9.30
C ASP A 724 -22.40 -28.74 -8.92
N PRO A 725 -23.72 -28.60 -8.69
CA PRO A 725 -24.33 -27.33 -8.31
C PRO A 725 -23.73 -26.69 -7.04
N ASN A 726 -23.17 -27.49 -6.12
CA ASN A 726 -22.60 -26.97 -4.88
C ASN A 726 -21.18 -26.43 -5.07
N PHE A 727 -20.51 -26.76 -6.19
CA PHE A 727 -19.12 -26.39 -6.40
C PHE A 727 -18.94 -24.86 -6.44
N TRP A 728 -19.80 -24.16 -7.18
CA TRP A 728 -19.78 -22.70 -7.24
C TRP A 728 -20.05 -22.07 -5.87
N ASP A 729 -21.06 -22.58 -5.15
CA ASP A 729 -21.46 -22.08 -3.83
C ASP A 729 -20.34 -22.27 -2.79
N ASN A 730 -19.59 -23.38 -2.85
CA ASN A 730 -18.45 -23.61 -1.97
C ASN A 730 -17.35 -22.57 -2.17
N ILE A 731 -16.98 -22.27 -3.42
CA ILE A 731 -15.96 -21.25 -3.72
C ILE A 731 -16.45 -19.85 -3.29
N SER A 732 -17.71 -19.54 -3.56
CA SER A 732 -18.36 -18.30 -3.12
C SER A 732 -18.31 -18.11 -1.60
N GLN A 733 -18.68 -19.15 -0.82
CA GLN A 733 -18.61 -19.11 0.65
C GLN A 733 -17.18 -18.92 1.16
N MET A 734 -16.19 -19.56 0.53
CA MET A 734 -14.79 -19.38 0.91
C MET A 734 -14.27 -17.99 0.56
N ALA A 735 -14.72 -17.39 -0.56
CA ALA A 735 -14.42 -16.01 -0.92
C ALA A 735 -14.96 -15.03 0.14
N LEU A 736 -16.22 -15.20 0.57
CA LEU A 736 -16.83 -14.41 1.64
C LEU A 736 -16.05 -14.51 2.95
N LYS A 737 -15.76 -15.74 3.41
CA LYS A 737 -14.98 -15.98 4.64
C LYS A 737 -13.57 -15.39 4.56
N ARG A 738 -12.94 -15.42 3.38
CA ARG A 738 -11.63 -14.83 3.16
C ARG A 738 -11.65 -13.31 3.35
N VAL A 739 -12.66 -12.62 2.81
CA VAL A 739 -12.82 -11.17 3.00
C VAL A 739 -13.13 -10.84 4.45
N GLU A 740 -14.13 -11.48 5.05
CA GLU A 740 -14.56 -11.20 6.43
C GLU A 740 -13.42 -11.30 7.44
N SER A 741 -12.54 -12.28 7.28
CA SER A 741 -11.42 -12.54 8.20
C SER A 741 -10.18 -11.67 7.98
N ARG A 742 -10.05 -10.96 6.85
CA ARG A 742 -8.78 -10.30 6.47
C ARG A 742 -8.92 -8.90 5.84
N TYR A 743 -9.95 -8.67 5.04
CA TYR A 743 -10.05 -7.51 4.14
C TYR A 743 -11.32 -6.70 4.45
N THR A 744 -11.41 -6.18 5.68
CA THR A 744 -12.51 -5.30 6.10
C THR A 744 -11.98 -4.01 6.68
N TRP A 745 -12.71 -2.91 6.44
CA TRP A 745 -12.35 -1.61 7.00
C TRP A 745 -12.43 -1.57 8.53
N ARG A 746 -13.25 -2.43 9.16
CA ARG A 746 -13.28 -2.60 10.61
C ARG A 746 -11.94 -3.09 11.15
N LEU A 747 -11.43 -4.21 10.61
CA LEU A 747 -10.14 -4.76 11.01
C LEU A 747 -8.99 -3.78 10.69
N TYR A 748 -9.09 -3.06 9.57
CA TYR A 748 -8.15 -2.01 9.23
C TYR A 748 -8.10 -0.92 10.31
N ALA A 749 -9.24 -0.36 10.67
CA ALA A 749 -9.34 0.73 11.63
C ALA A 749 -8.84 0.30 13.01
N GLU A 750 -9.27 -0.89 13.46
CA GLU A 750 -8.82 -1.47 14.73
C GLU A 750 -7.30 -1.57 14.81
N ARG A 751 -6.67 -2.05 13.72
CA ARG A 751 -5.22 -2.24 13.66
C ARG A 751 -4.47 -0.93 13.53
N MET A 752 -4.92 -0.02 12.66
CA MET A 752 -4.36 1.33 12.53
C MET A 752 -4.35 2.06 13.88
N MET A 753 -5.46 1.99 14.61
CA MET A 753 -5.62 2.64 15.91
C MET A 753 -4.76 2.00 17.01
N THR A 754 -4.54 0.69 16.97
CA THR A 754 -3.59 0.03 17.87
C THR A 754 -2.14 0.41 17.53
N LEU A 755 -1.77 0.41 16.24
CA LEU A 755 -0.44 0.81 15.77
C LEU A 755 -0.10 2.24 16.19
N SER A 756 -0.98 3.21 15.94
CA SER A 756 -0.71 4.61 16.26
C SER A 756 -0.39 4.84 17.74
N ARG A 757 -1.05 4.12 18.65
CA ARG A 757 -0.79 4.17 20.10
C ARG A 757 0.56 3.54 20.45
N ILE A 758 0.87 2.38 19.89
CA ILE A 758 2.13 1.67 20.15
C ILE A 758 3.33 2.45 19.61
N TYR A 759 3.27 2.94 18.37
CA TYR A 759 4.33 3.77 17.81
C TYR A 759 4.42 5.14 18.48
N GLY A 760 3.29 5.71 18.94
CA GLY A 760 3.31 6.90 19.79
C GLY A 760 4.06 6.69 21.10
N PHE A 761 3.82 5.55 21.77
CA PHE A 761 4.58 5.15 22.96
C PHE A 761 6.06 4.89 22.64
N TRP A 762 6.35 4.17 21.55
CA TRP A 762 7.72 3.92 21.10
C TRP A 762 8.48 5.22 20.84
N LYS A 763 7.87 6.15 20.10
CA LYS A 763 8.44 7.48 19.81
C LYS A 763 8.77 8.23 21.10
N PHE A 764 7.86 8.21 22.08
CA PHE A 764 8.11 8.79 23.40
C PHE A 764 9.31 8.14 24.13
N VAL A 765 9.42 6.81 24.04
CA VAL A 765 10.47 6.04 24.74
C VAL A 765 11.85 6.16 24.06
N SER A 766 11.90 6.27 22.73
CA SER A 766 13.11 6.21 21.88
C SER A 766 13.61 7.57 21.38
N ASN A 767 13.03 8.67 21.85
CA ASN A 767 13.21 10.02 21.29
C ASN A 767 14.68 10.51 21.24
N LEU A 768 15.57 9.99 22.08
CA LEU A 768 17.01 10.33 22.07
C LEU A 768 17.80 9.64 20.94
N GLU A 769 17.31 8.54 20.37
CA GLU A 769 18.05 7.70 19.42
C GLU A 769 17.81 8.08 17.94
N HIS A 770 16.92 9.04 17.65
CA HIS A 770 16.52 9.39 16.28
C HIS A 770 17.05 10.76 15.79
N GLU A 771 17.74 11.54 16.63
CA GLU A 771 18.15 12.90 16.27
C GLU A 771 19.10 12.94 15.06
N GLU A 772 20.03 11.99 14.96
CA GLU A 772 21.01 11.91 13.88
C GLU A 772 20.35 11.69 12.51
N THR A 773 19.41 10.73 12.45
CA THR A 773 18.61 10.45 11.25
C THR A 773 17.81 11.67 10.83
N VAL A 774 17.18 12.37 11.78
CA VAL A 774 16.41 13.60 11.51
C VAL A 774 17.31 14.68 10.90
N ARG A 775 18.52 14.89 11.43
CA ARG A 775 19.46 15.88 10.87
C ARG A 775 19.96 15.50 9.47
N TYR A 776 20.21 14.22 9.24
CA TYR A 776 20.61 13.72 7.92
C TYR A 776 19.50 13.96 6.87
N LEU A 777 18.26 13.64 7.23
CA LEU A 777 17.09 13.88 6.39
C LEU A 777 16.83 15.37 6.15
N ASP A 778 17.06 16.22 7.16
CA ASP A 778 16.95 17.67 7.02
C ASP A 778 17.93 18.22 6.00
N MET A 779 19.20 17.79 6.10
CA MET A 779 20.23 18.18 5.13
C MET A 779 19.83 17.71 3.73
N PHE A 780 19.34 16.48 3.61
CA PHE A 780 18.92 15.92 2.32
C PHE A 780 17.72 16.69 1.73
N TYR A 781 16.71 17.04 2.55
CA TYR A 781 15.59 17.88 2.13
C TYR A 781 16.06 19.27 1.67
N HIS A 782 16.85 19.97 2.48
CA HIS A 782 17.22 21.35 2.21
C HIS A 782 18.24 21.52 1.08
N LEU A 783 19.16 20.57 0.91
CA LEU A 783 20.26 20.67 -0.06
C LEU A 783 20.02 19.88 -1.35
N GLN A 784 19.12 18.89 -1.37
CA GLN A 784 18.81 18.11 -2.58
C GLN A 784 17.37 18.37 -3.03
N PHE A 785 16.37 18.03 -2.22
CA PHE A 785 14.96 18.14 -2.64
C PHE A 785 14.55 19.58 -2.98
N ARG A 786 14.76 20.52 -2.05
CA ARG A 786 14.26 21.90 -2.18
C ARG A 786 14.83 22.61 -3.44
N PRO A 787 16.15 22.55 -3.75
CA PRO A 787 16.67 23.13 -4.98
C PRO A 787 16.06 22.53 -6.26
N MET A 788 15.89 21.21 -6.31
CA MET A 788 15.29 20.54 -7.48
C MET A 788 13.82 20.94 -7.66
N ALA A 789 13.05 20.96 -6.57
CA ALA A 789 11.66 21.41 -6.61
C ALA A 789 11.56 22.87 -7.06
N GLN A 790 12.44 23.76 -6.59
CA GLN A 790 12.44 25.16 -7.02
C GLN A 790 12.78 25.35 -8.50
N ALA A 791 13.59 24.47 -9.09
CA ALA A 791 13.99 24.54 -10.50
C ALA A 791 12.83 24.28 -11.48
N LEU A 792 11.70 23.70 -11.03
CA LEU A 792 10.52 23.49 -11.88
C LEU A 792 9.66 24.75 -12.02
N LEU A 793 9.86 25.76 -11.18
CA LEU A 793 9.18 27.05 -11.36
C LEU A 793 9.82 27.77 -12.55
N PRO A 794 9.02 28.38 -13.45
CA PRO A 794 9.56 29.18 -14.54
C PRO A 794 10.46 30.28 -13.96
N HIS A 795 11.67 30.42 -14.50
CA HIS A 795 12.56 31.53 -14.17
C HIS A 795 11.81 32.85 -14.44
N GLN A 796 11.59 33.62 -13.37
CA GLN A 796 10.95 34.94 -13.45
C GLN A 796 11.84 35.95 -14.17
#